data_AF-A0A939BHM7-F1
#
_entry.id   AF-A0A939BHM7-F1
#
_cell.length_a   1.000
_cell.length_b   1.000
_cell.length_c   1.000
_cell.angle_alpha   90.00
_cell.angle_beta   90.00
_cell.angle_gamma   90.00
#
_symmetry.space_group_name_H-M   'P 1'
#
loop_
_entity.id
_entity.type
_entity.pdbx_description
1 polymer ?
#
loop_
_entity_poly.entity_id
_entity_poly.type
_entity_poly.pdbx_seq_one_letter_code
_entity_poly.pdbx_strand_id
1 'polypeptide(L)'
;MRGLILAALAVYMELAFHLYMGLDMRYAPVFLTAAAAGGLFAAAVVSLLPRRAQRAAGAFVTLLMSVVCMAECIVRTIFQQYFQVVGGLDTAAGNHLGDYKSALWEALRGHVPGFFLLVLLPGALYFFVTGLPWKEAEKDQGKKGCIPVFAGAILFFCVNLACIFLFPWKGAMTPAYLYRTDLYTDDQVEQLGFGIMLFNDIRHSLFGVPETAMPEIGQAQEEEEEPEETYEPNMLDVDFEALEASASSEEEKWLSSYFGSLQPVRQNAYTGMFEGYNVIFITAEGFSGYMIDPELTPVLYRLSTEGFVFENFYSPLHFTSTSGGEFQNLTGLYPKAGFPVSLTESGERGTWLPFTLANALQEDGYTSIGYHFNQNMYGRELSHPNLGYEWRQTDKCGRPVTKETDESGHAFWPQSDAYMVEQTFDDYMEKEPFNVYYLTISMHLPYGYDSNEMSRRNWEKVADLPYSDKTKAYIASGLELEKGLAELVDRLEEAGIADHTLLVMAPDHIPYSDLDILEELAGREFGSDSVETLDESDVDTDVYRNTWILWSASMEEPVKVDKVCSQVDILPTLLNLLGAEYDSRMLAGTDALSDREGLAVFFSQSWISDQGSYSRYTQEFLPAQGVSMTEEEKAAYVEKINETVSCRLRLGELIVDTDYYRKAVP
;
A
#
# COMPACT_ATOMS: atom_id res chain seq x y z
N MET A 1 -3.74 -11.38 -44.46
CA MET A 1 -3.92 -12.26 -43.30
C MET A 1 -2.61 -12.56 -42.57
N ARG A 2 -1.56 -13.17 -43.17
CA ARG A 2 -0.27 -13.38 -42.45
C ARG A 2 0.32 -12.09 -41.85
N GLY A 3 0.26 -10.97 -42.57
CA GLY A 3 0.72 -9.67 -42.07
C GLY A 3 -0.21 -8.95 -41.09
N LEU A 4 -1.31 -9.57 -40.66
CA LEU A 4 -2.24 -8.99 -39.68
C LEU A 4 -2.46 -9.92 -38.46
N ILE A 5 -1.79 -11.08 -38.43
CA ILE A 5 -1.96 -12.04 -37.32
C ILE A 5 -1.49 -11.45 -35.99
N LEU A 6 -0.43 -10.64 -35.98
CA LEU A 6 0.04 -9.98 -34.77
C LEU A 6 -0.97 -8.96 -34.24
N ALA A 7 -1.67 -8.23 -35.12
CA ALA A 7 -2.76 -7.34 -34.72
C ALA A 7 -3.95 -8.11 -34.12
N ALA A 8 -4.36 -9.20 -34.76
CA ALA A 8 -5.43 -10.04 -34.24
C ALA A 8 -5.05 -10.71 -32.91
N LEU A 9 -3.80 -11.15 -32.75
CA LEU A 9 -3.29 -11.74 -31.52
C LEU A 9 -3.15 -10.71 -30.40
N ALA A 10 -2.71 -9.48 -30.68
CA ALA A 10 -2.65 -8.42 -29.68
C ALA A 10 -4.05 -8.10 -29.12
N VAL A 11 -5.04 -7.91 -30.00
CA VAL A 11 -6.43 -7.68 -29.58
C VAL A 11 -7.00 -8.89 -28.82
N TYR A 12 -6.71 -10.11 -29.28
CA TYR A 12 -7.10 -11.33 -28.57
C TYR A 12 -6.48 -11.39 -27.17
N MET A 13 -5.18 -11.12 -27.06
CA MET A 13 -4.45 -11.19 -25.80
C MET A 13 -4.97 -10.17 -24.80
N GLU A 14 -5.17 -8.92 -25.24
CA GLU A 14 -5.71 -7.86 -24.39
C GLU A 14 -7.10 -8.23 -23.86
N LEU A 15 -7.99 -8.68 -24.76
CA LEU A 15 -9.35 -9.09 -24.41
C LEU A 15 -9.35 -10.32 -23.49
N ALA A 16 -8.55 -11.33 -23.81
CA ALA A 16 -8.45 -12.55 -23.02
C ALA A 16 -7.87 -12.25 -21.62
N PHE A 17 -6.91 -11.34 -21.53
CA PHE A 17 -6.33 -10.90 -20.26
C PHE A 17 -7.38 -10.20 -19.38
N HIS A 18 -8.10 -9.21 -19.91
CA HIS A 18 -9.13 -8.48 -19.15
C HIS A 18 -10.23 -9.43 -18.67
N LEU A 19 -10.74 -10.30 -19.55
CA LEU A 19 -11.77 -11.27 -19.17
C LEU A 19 -11.26 -12.32 -18.18
N TYR A 20 -10.00 -12.73 -18.28
CA TYR A 20 -9.42 -13.72 -17.38
C TYR A 20 -9.17 -13.15 -15.98
N MET A 21 -8.75 -11.89 -15.90
CA MET A 21 -8.47 -11.18 -14.66
C MET A 21 -9.69 -10.47 -14.07
N GLY A 22 -10.87 -10.57 -14.71
CA GLY A 22 -12.11 -9.96 -14.20
C GLY A 22 -12.19 -8.44 -14.33
N LEU A 23 -11.35 -7.82 -15.16
CA LEU A 23 -11.25 -6.36 -15.28
C LEU A 23 -12.47 -5.73 -15.96
N ASP A 24 -12.73 -4.48 -15.64
CA ASP A 24 -13.88 -3.74 -16.15
C ASP A 24 -13.87 -3.52 -17.68
N MET A 25 -14.87 -4.10 -18.34
CA MET A 25 -15.03 -4.03 -19.79
C MET A 25 -15.59 -2.69 -20.31
N ARG A 26 -15.99 -1.74 -19.45
CA ARG A 26 -16.43 -0.39 -19.85
C ARG A 26 -15.37 0.33 -20.69
N TYR A 27 -14.09 0.06 -20.43
CA TYR A 27 -12.96 0.70 -21.10
C TYR A 27 -12.47 -0.04 -22.36
N ALA A 28 -13.18 -1.08 -22.81
CA ALA A 28 -12.82 -1.85 -24.01
C ALA A 28 -12.52 -1.02 -25.27
N PRO A 29 -13.22 0.09 -25.57
CA PRO A 29 -12.84 0.96 -26.68
C PRO A 29 -11.41 1.50 -26.58
N VAL A 30 -10.90 1.76 -25.36
CA VAL A 30 -9.53 2.24 -25.11
C VAL A 30 -8.54 1.10 -25.32
N PHE A 31 -8.57 0.05 -24.50
CA PHE A 31 -7.55 -0.99 -24.55
C PHE A 31 -7.55 -1.81 -25.85
N LEU A 32 -8.71 -2.06 -26.48
CA LEU A 32 -8.75 -2.80 -27.75
C LEU A 32 -8.20 -1.98 -28.93
N THR A 33 -8.41 -0.65 -28.93
CA THR A 33 -7.84 0.20 -29.99
C THR A 33 -6.34 0.39 -29.81
N ALA A 34 -5.86 0.45 -28.56
CA ALA A 34 -4.43 0.40 -28.24
C ALA A 34 -3.78 -0.91 -28.70
N ALA A 35 -4.36 -2.06 -28.34
CA ALA A 35 -3.87 -3.37 -28.73
C ALA A 35 -3.85 -3.54 -30.26
N ALA A 36 -4.88 -3.07 -30.96
CA ALA A 36 -4.91 -3.05 -32.42
C ALA A 36 -3.80 -2.18 -33.01
N ALA A 37 -3.58 -0.97 -32.47
CA ALA A 37 -2.51 -0.08 -32.92
C ALA A 37 -1.12 -0.72 -32.72
N GLY A 38 -0.84 -1.24 -31.52
CA GLY A 38 0.42 -1.89 -31.18
C GLY A 38 0.68 -3.15 -32.01
N GLY A 39 -0.33 -3.99 -32.19
CA GLY A 39 -0.20 -5.20 -33.01
C GLY A 39 -0.06 -4.91 -34.51
N LEU A 40 -0.69 -3.86 -35.04
CA LEU A 40 -0.47 -3.39 -36.42
C LEU A 40 0.94 -2.81 -36.59
N PHE A 41 1.42 -2.05 -35.61
CA PHE A 41 2.79 -1.52 -35.61
C PHE A 41 3.82 -2.67 -35.61
N ALA A 42 3.67 -3.64 -34.70
CA ALA A 42 4.52 -4.83 -34.64
C ALA A 42 4.49 -5.61 -35.97
N ALA A 43 3.31 -5.80 -36.57
CA ALA A 43 3.18 -6.42 -37.88
C ALA A 43 3.92 -5.65 -38.99
N ALA A 44 3.82 -4.32 -38.98
CA ALA A 44 4.50 -3.47 -39.94
C ALA A 44 6.03 -3.56 -39.79
N VAL A 45 6.55 -3.54 -38.56
CA VAL A 45 7.99 -3.71 -38.26
C VAL A 45 8.49 -5.10 -38.68
N VAL A 46 7.79 -6.17 -38.28
CA VAL A 46 8.18 -7.54 -38.66
C VAL A 46 8.17 -7.70 -40.18
N SER A 47 7.25 -7.06 -40.90
CA SER A 47 7.19 -7.12 -42.37
C SER A 47 8.42 -6.51 -43.08
N LEU A 48 9.22 -5.68 -42.39
CA LEU A 48 10.48 -5.15 -42.91
C LEU A 48 11.60 -6.20 -42.96
N LEU A 49 11.46 -7.30 -42.20
CA LEU A 49 12.45 -8.38 -42.13
C LEU A 49 12.35 -9.31 -43.36
N PRO A 50 13.44 -10.02 -43.72
CA PRO A 50 13.40 -11.06 -44.74
C PRO A 50 12.38 -12.15 -44.41
N ARG A 51 11.69 -12.72 -45.40
CA ARG A 51 10.60 -13.72 -45.22
C ARG A 51 10.95 -14.87 -44.25
N ARG A 52 12.19 -15.34 -44.25
CA ARG A 52 12.67 -16.40 -43.35
C ARG A 52 12.72 -15.95 -41.87
N ALA A 53 13.04 -14.68 -41.64
CA ALA A 53 13.10 -14.08 -40.31
C ALA A 53 11.72 -13.60 -39.81
N GLN A 54 10.78 -13.25 -40.70
CA GLN A 54 9.44 -12.77 -40.31
C GLN A 54 8.69 -13.75 -39.39
N ARG A 55 8.76 -15.05 -39.71
CA ARG A 55 8.09 -16.09 -38.90
C ARG A 55 8.72 -16.25 -37.53
N ALA A 56 10.05 -16.15 -37.43
CA ALA A 56 10.76 -16.23 -36.16
C ALA A 56 10.52 -14.98 -35.31
N ALA A 57 10.62 -13.79 -35.91
CA ALA A 57 10.39 -12.52 -35.23
C ALA A 57 8.94 -12.37 -34.74
N GLY A 58 7.95 -12.74 -35.55
CA GLY A 58 6.56 -12.72 -35.09
C GLY A 58 6.27 -13.78 -34.03
N ALA A 59 6.90 -14.97 -34.08
CA ALA A 59 6.81 -15.95 -33.00
C ALA A 59 7.40 -15.41 -31.69
N PHE A 60 8.54 -14.73 -31.78
CA PHE A 60 9.19 -14.09 -30.64
C PHE A 60 8.30 -12.98 -30.04
N VAL A 61 7.73 -12.10 -30.87
CA VAL A 61 6.81 -11.05 -30.38
C VAL A 61 5.59 -11.64 -29.70
N THR A 62 4.96 -12.67 -30.29
CA THR A 62 3.82 -13.37 -29.67
C THR A 62 4.22 -13.99 -28.33
N LEU A 63 5.36 -14.70 -28.28
CA LEU A 63 5.84 -15.33 -27.05
C LEU A 63 6.14 -14.30 -25.97
N LEU A 64 6.80 -13.19 -26.32
CA LEU A 64 7.14 -12.12 -25.38
C LEU A 64 5.87 -11.53 -24.76
N MET A 65 4.89 -11.15 -25.59
CA MET A 65 3.61 -10.63 -25.11
C MET A 65 2.88 -11.65 -24.21
N SER A 66 2.87 -12.93 -24.61
CA SER A 66 2.29 -14.01 -23.80
C SER A 66 2.97 -14.20 -22.44
N VAL A 67 4.30 -14.21 -22.40
CA VAL A 67 5.06 -14.40 -21.16
C VAL A 67 4.85 -13.22 -20.22
N VAL A 68 4.86 -12.00 -20.76
CA VAL A 68 4.68 -10.79 -19.96
C VAL A 68 3.26 -10.72 -19.38
N CYS A 69 2.21 -10.95 -20.17
CA CYS A 69 0.83 -10.99 -19.64
C CYS A 69 0.68 -12.06 -18.54
N MET A 70 1.29 -13.23 -18.71
CA MET A 70 1.23 -14.29 -17.70
C MET A 70 2.04 -13.93 -16.44
N ALA A 71 3.20 -13.28 -16.60
CA ALA A 71 3.97 -12.80 -15.45
C ALA A 71 3.15 -11.82 -14.61
N GLU A 72 2.42 -10.90 -15.25
CA GLU A 72 1.58 -9.91 -14.57
C GLU A 72 0.39 -10.53 -13.85
N CYS A 73 -0.27 -11.56 -14.40
CA CYS A 73 -1.31 -12.29 -13.66
C CYS A 73 -0.73 -12.91 -12.37
N ILE A 74 0.48 -13.50 -12.45
CA ILE A 74 1.13 -14.12 -11.28
C ILE A 74 1.51 -13.05 -10.25
N VAL A 75 2.07 -11.94 -10.72
CA VAL A 75 2.47 -10.81 -9.88
C VAL A 75 1.24 -10.19 -9.18
N ARG A 76 0.15 -9.96 -9.92
CA ARG A 76 -1.13 -9.49 -9.37
C ARG A 76 -1.65 -10.42 -8.27
N THR A 77 -1.54 -11.74 -8.43
CA THR A 77 -2.00 -12.70 -7.42
C THR A 77 -1.15 -12.69 -6.16
N ILE A 78 0.18 -12.54 -6.29
CA ILE A 78 1.09 -12.55 -5.13
C ILE A 78 1.05 -11.22 -4.38
N PHE A 79 1.05 -10.10 -5.11
CA PHE A 79 1.23 -8.75 -4.54
C PHE A 79 -0.07 -7.94 -4.50
N GLN A 80 -1.19 -8.49 -4.98
CA GLN A 80 -2.48 -7.80 -5.14
C GLN A 80 -2.42 -6.55 -6.04
N GLN A 81 -1.32 -6.35 -6.77
CA GLN A 81 -1.06 -5.18 -7.62
C GLN A 81 -0.32 -5.59 -8.90
N TYR A 82 -0.62 -4.93 -10.01
CA TYR A 82 0.18 -5.02 -11.24
C TYR A 82 1.47 -4.22 -11.09
N PHE A 83 2.51 -4.62 -11.81
CA PHE A 83 3.85 -4.12 -11.54
C PHE A 83 4.44 -3.39 -12.75
N GLN A 84 5.04 -2.23 -12.49
CA GLN A 84 5.80 -1.51 -13.50
C GLN A 84 7.13 -2.20 -13.73
N VAL A 85 7.43 -2.59 -14.97
CA VAL A 85 8.60 -3.39 -15.30
C VAL A 85 9.89 -2.60 -15.14
N VAL A 86 9.89 -1.32 -15.49
CA VAL A 86 11.05 -0.43 -15.35
C VAL A 86 11.03 0.26 -13.99
N GLY A 87 9.92 0.91 -13.62
CA GLY A 87 9.80 1.60 -12.33
C GLY A 87 9.98 0.71 -11.11
N GLY A 88 9.52 -0.54 -11.16
CA GLY A 88 9.63 -1.49 -10.05
C GLY A 88 10.90 -2.36 -10.09
N LEU A 89 11.77 -2.22 -11.10
CA LEU A 89 12.90 -3.13 -11.31
C LEU A 89 13.88 -3.12 -10.14
N ASP A 90 14.18 -1.94 -9.59
CA ASP A 90 15.10 -1.80 -8.46
C ASP A 90 14.52 -2.39 -7.18
N THR A 91 13.21 -2.22 -6.97
CA THR A 91 12.51 -2.86 -5.84
C THR A 91 12.49 -4.37 -5.99
N ALA A 92 12.21 -4.89 -7.20
CA ALA A 92 12.24 -6.32 -7.48
C ALA A 92 13.64 -6.93 -7.39
N ALA A 93 14.69 -6.18 -7.75
CA ALA A 93 16.08 -6.61 -7.63
C ALA A 93 16.59 -6.57 -6.19
N GLY A 94 16.09 -5.61 -5.39
CA GLY A 94 16.36 -5.49 -3.96
C GLY A 94 15.62 -6.53 -3.13
N ASN A 95 14.44 -6.99 -3.58
CA ASN A 95 13.67 -8.03 -2.91
C ASN A 95 14.19 -9.42 -3.28
N HIS A 96 14.59 -10.20 -2.28
CA HIS A 96 15.03 -11.58 -2.49
C HIS A 96 13.82 -12.49 -2.77
N LEU A 97 13.57 -12.79 -4.05
CA LEU A 97 12.53 -13.71 -4.56
C LEU A 97 12.36 -15.05 -3.81
N GLY A 98 13.35 -15.45 -3.00
CA GLY A 98 13.30 -16.66 -2.17
C GLY A 98 12.19 -16.63 -1.12
N ASP A 99 11.89 -15.46 -0.57
CA ASP A 99 10.88 -15.27 0.49
C ASP A 99 9.45 -15.52 -0.07
N TYR A 100 9.27 -15.37 -1.39
CA TYR A 100 8.01 -15.60 -2.11
C TYR A 100 7.94 -16.94 -2.83
N LYS A 101 8.90 -17.86 -2.62
CA LYS A 101 8.98 -19.10 -3.40
C LYS A 101 7.70 -19.95 -3.26
N SER A 102 7.16 -20.06 -2.06
CA SER A 102 5.92 -20.79 -1.78
C SER A 102 4.73 -20.14 -2.49
N ALA A 103 4.55 -18.82 -2.33
CA ALA A 103 3.51 -18.03 -2.99
C ALA A 103 3.58 -18.13 -4.53
N LEU A 104 4.79 -18.11 -5.10
CA LEU A 104 4.99 -18.28 -6.55
C LEU A 104 4.50 -19.66 -7.04
N TRP A 105 4.78 -20.73 -6.29
CA TRP A 105 4.30 -22.07 -6.65
C TRP A 105 2.78 -22.22 -6.52
N GLU A 106 2.16 -21.53 -5.57
CA GLU A 106 0.71 -21.41 -5.42
C GLU A 106 0.10 -20.71 -6.64
N ALA A 107 0.57 -19.50 -6.95
CA ALA A 107 0.08 -18.70 -8.06
C ALA A 107 0.23 -19.42 -9.40
N LEU A 108 1.36 -20.10 -9.64
CA LEU A 108 1.57 -20.90 -10.84
C LEU A 108 0.55 -22.05 -10.99
N ARG A 109 0.13 -22.67 -9.89
CA ARG A 109 -0.90 -23.73 -9.89
C ARG A 109 -2.29 -23.15 -10.13
N GLY A 110 -2.61 -22.00 -9.52
CA GLY A 110 -3.88 -21.30 -9.73
C GLY A 110 -4.09 -20.86 -11.18
N HIS A 111 -3.02 -20.44 -11.86
CA HIS A 111 -3.11 -19.88 -13.22
C HIS A 111 -2.93 -20.88 -14.38
N VAL A 112 -3.09 -22.19 -14.17
CA VAL A 112 -3.04 -23.17 -15.28
C VAL A 112 -3.98 -22.83 -16.44
N PRO A 113 -5.24 -22.36 -16.22
CA PRO A 113 -6.11 -21.89 -17.31
C PRO A 113 -5.53 -20.67 -18.04
N GLY A 114 -4.92 -19.73 -17.30
CA GLY A 114 -4.24 -18.56 -17.84
C GLY A 114 -3.12 -18.95 -18.80
N PHE A 115 -2.27 -19.93 -18.44
CA PHE A 115 -1.22 -20.44 -19.33
C PHE A 115 -1.77 -20.99 -20.65
N PHE A 116 -2.93 -21.66 -20.61
CA PHE A 116 -3.57 -22.13 -21.83
C PHE A 116 -4.07 -20.97 -22.71
N LEU A 117 -4.79 -20.01 -22.12
CA LEU A 117 -5.44 -18.91 -22.82
C LEU A 117 -4.46 -17.84 -23.33
N LEU A 118 -3.44 -17.52 -22.53
CA LEU A 118 -2.53 -16.40 -22.75
C LEU A 118 -1.17 -16.82 -23.31
N VAL A 119 -0.79 -18.10 -23.24
CA VAL A 119 0.51 -18.58 -23.76
C VAL A 119 0.35 -19.63 -24.85
N LEU A 120 -0.30 -20.76 -24.55
CA LEU A 120 -0.39 -21.88 -25.49
C LEU A 120 -1.25 -21.56 -26.71
N LEU A 121 -2.44 -21.00 -26.52
CA LEU A 121 -3.37 -20.71 -27.61
C LEU A 121 -2.85 -19.64 -28.59
N PRO A 122 -2.31 -18.48 -28.15
CA PRO A 122 -1.71 -17.49 -29.04
C PRO A 122 -0.55 -18.07 -29.87
N GLY A 123 0.32 -18.86 -29.22
CA GLY A 123 1.41 -19.56 -29.89
C GLY A 123 0.90 -20.54 -30.94
N ALA A 124 -0.07 -21.38 -30.58
CA ALA A 124 -0.70 -22.33 -31.49
C ALA A 124 -1.36 -21.64 -32.70
N LEU A 125 -2.13 -20.57 -32.46
CA LEU A 125 -2.77 -19.76 -33.51
C LEU A 125 -1.74 -19.12 -34.44
N TYR A 126 -0.66 -18.57 -33.87
CA TYR A 126 0.43 -18.00 -34.66
C TYR A 126 1.07 -19.04 -35.59
N PHE A 127 1.43 -20.22 -35.05
CA PHE A 127 2.06 -21.28 -35.86
C PHE A 127 1.11 -21.91 -36.87
N PHE A 128 -0.17 -22.05 -36.53
CA PHE A 128 -1.20 -22.53 -37.44
C PHE A 128 -1.38 -21.58 -38.63
N VAL A 129 -1.66 -20.29 -38.37
CA VAL A 129 -1.88 -19.29 -39.44
C VAL A 129 -0.65 -19.07 -40.31
N THR A 130 0.54 -19.07 -39.71
CA THR A 130 1.79 -18.95 -40.49
C THR A 130 2.18 -20.24 -41.21
N GLY A 131 1.70 -21.40 -40.76
CA GLY A 131 1.95 -22.71 -41.34
C GLY A 131 1.03 -23.09 -42.50
N LEU A 132 -0.14 -22.46 -42.64
CA LEU A 132 -1.09 -22.74 -43.72
C LEU A 132 -0.47 -22.45 -45.11
N PRO A 133 -0.55 -23.40 -46.06
CA PRO A 133 -0.07 -23.19 -47.43
C PRO A 133 -1.02 -22.24 -48.16
N TRP A 134 -0.57 -21.00 -48.42
CA TRP A 134 -1.35 -20.03 -49.19
C TRP A 134 -0.77 -19.91 -50.60
N LYS A 135 -1.65 -19.91 -51.61
CA LYS A 135 -1.28 -19.60 -53.01
C LYS A 135 -0.87 -18.12 -53.06
N GLU A 136 0.43 -17.84 -53.02
CA GLU A 136 0.96 -16.49 -53.26
C GLU A 136 0.49 -16.04 -54.65
N ALA A 137 -0.39 -15.04 -54.71
CA ALA A 137 -0.43 -14.18 -55.87
C ALA A 137 0.92 -13.46 -55.90
N GLU A 138 1.84 -13.95 -56.73
CA GLU A 138 3.13 -13.35 -56.99
C GLU A 138 2.96 -11.89 -57.44
N LYS A 139 3.00 -10.97 -56.48
CA LYS A 139 3.61 -9.66 -56.69
C LYS A 139 4.49 -9.38 -55.50
N ASP A 140 5.75 -9.13 -55.82
CA ASP A 140 6.81 -8.64 -54.95
C ASP A 140 6.43 -7.27 -54.38
N GLN A 141 5.43 -7.24 -53.49
CA GLN A 141 5.10 -6.10 -52.66
C GLN A 141 6.09 -6.09 -51.49
N GLY A 142 7.35 -5.76 -51.77
CA GLY A 142 8.38 -5.52 -50.75
C GLY A 142 8.00 -4.41 -49.77
N LYS A 143 8.95 -3.54 -49.38
CA LYS A 143 8.75 -2.40 -48.46
C LYS A 143 7.53 -1.48 -48.74
N LYS A 144 6.82 -1.63 -49.86
CA LYS A 144 5.57 -0.91 -50.18
C LYS A 144 4.32 -1.53 -49.53
N GLY A 145 4.34 -2.81 -49.17
CA GLY A 145 3.21 -3.50 -48.52
C GLY A 145 3.03 -3.15 -47.03
N CYS A 146 4.07 -2.63 -46.36
CA CYS A 146 4.00 -2.22 -44.96
C CYS A 146 3.37 -0.83 -44.76
N ILE A 147 3.39 0.04 -45.77
CA ILE A 147 2.82 1.40 -45.72
C ILE A 147 1.35 1.41 -45.30
N PRO A 148 0.43 0.63 -45.91
CA PRO A 148 -0.96 0.59 -45.46
C PRO A 148 -1.13 0.02 -44.05
N VAL A 149 -0.23 -0.87 -43.60
CA VAL A 149 -0.25 -1.43 -42.24
C VAL A 149 0.20 -0.39 -41.22
N PHE A 150 1.26 0.38 -41.51
CA PHE A 150 1.67 1.54 -40.72
C PHE A 150 0.59 2.62 -40.66
N ALA A 151 -0.03 2.94 -41.80
CA ALA A 151 -1.14 3.90 -41.84
C ALA A 151 -2.33 3.42 -40.98
N GLY A 152 -2.61 2.11 -41.01
CA GLY A 152 -3.59 1.49 -40.11
C GLY A 152 -3.20 1.65 -38.63
N ALA A 153 -1.95 1.37 -38.27
CA ALA A 153 -1.46 1.53 -36.90
C ALA A 153 -1.63 2.98 -36.39
N ILE A 154 -1.27 3.97 -37.22
CA ILE A 154 -1.44 5.39 -36.90
C ILE A 154 -2.92 5.75 -36.75
N LEU A 155 -3.79 5.26 -37.65
CA LEU A 155 -5.22 5.49 -37.55
C LEU A 155 -5.79 4.96 -36.23
N PHE A 156 -5.49 3.71 -35.87
CA PHE A 156 -5.94 3.12 -34.62
C PHE A 156 -5.36 3.84 -33.40
N PHE A 157 -4.11 4.30 -33.47
CA PHE A 157 -3.52 5.12 -32.42
C PHE A 157 -4.26 6.47 -32.24
N CYS A 158 -4.60 7.15 -33.34
CA CYS A 158 -5.41 8.38 -33.27
C CYS A 158 -6.81 8.12 -32.71
N VAL A 159 -7.43 6.99 -33.07
CA VAL A 159 -8.72 6.57 -32.50
C VAL A 159 -8.58 6.28 -31.00
N ASN A 160 -7.51 5.61 -30.57
CA ASN A 160 -7.24 5.37 -29.16
C ASN A 160 -7.10 6.68 -28.37
N LEU A 161 -6.32 7.65 -28.87
CA LEU A 161 -6.24 8.97 -28.24
C LEU A 161 -7.59 9.70 -28.21
N ALA A 162 -8.42 9.55 -29.23
CA ALA A 162 -9.78 10.10 -29.22
C ALA A 162 -10.64 9.44 -28.14
N CYS A 163 -10.54 8.11 -27.97
CA CYS A 163 -11.22 7.40 -26.88
C CYS A 163 -10.71 7.85 -25.51
N ILE A 164 -9.41 8.11 -25.34
CA ILE A 164 -8.85 8.57 -24.05
C ILE A 164 -9.32 10.00 -23.71
N PHE A 165 -9.20 10.93 -24.66
CA PHE A 165 -9.31 12.37 -24.36
C PHE A 165 -10.64 13.03 -24.75
N LEU A 166 -11.45 12.41 -25.62
CA LEU A 166 -12.70 13.03 -26.12
C LEU A 166 -13.96 12.35 -25.62
N PHE A 167 -13.86 11.15 -25.04
CA PHE A 167 -15.01 10.47 -24.45
C PHE A 167 -15.26 11.01 -23.03
N PRO A 168 -16.54 11.17 -22.64
CA PRO A 168 -16.91 11.72 -21.34
C PRO A 168 -16.85 10.63 -20.25
N TRP A 169 -15.64 10.16 -19.93
CA TRP A 169 -15.42 9.26 -18.80
C TRP A 169 -15.78 9.97 -17.48
N LYS A 170 -16.29 9.20 -16.50
CA LYS A 170 -16.71 9.71 -15.19
C LYS A 170 -15.76 9.22 -14.09
N GLY A 171 -15.79 9.91 -12.95
CA GLY A 171 -14.99 9.57 -11.76
C GLY A 171 -13.65 10.32 -11.72
N ALA A 172 -12.96 10.24 -10.58
CA ALA A 172 -11.65 10.87 -10.38
C ALA A 172 -10.56 10.22 -11.24
N MET A 173 -10.56 8.88 -11.31
CA MET A 173 -9.64 8.11 -12.15
C MET A 173 -10.18 7.92 -13.56
N THR A 174 -9.84 8.85 -14.46
CA THR A 174 -10.20 8.75 -15.88
C THR A 174 -9.04 8.24 -16.74
N PRO A 175 -9.31 7.66 -17.94
CA PRO A 175 -8.25 7.30 -18.88
C PRO A 175 -7.32 8.47 -19.22
N ALA A 176 -7.85 9.69 -19.28
CA ALA A 176 -7.06 10.89 -19.57
C ALA A 176 -6.07 11.23 -18.45
N TYR A 177 -6.49 11.08 -17.18
CA TYR A 177 -5.63 11.23 -16.00
C TYR A 177 -4.56 10.13 -15.97
N LEU A 178 -4.99 8.87 -16.05
CA LEU A 178 -4.14 7.68 -16.02
C LEU A 178 -3.10 7.65 -17.15
N TYR A 179 -3.41 8.24 -18.30
CA TYR A 179 -2.45 8.33 -19.41
C TYR A 179 -1.29 9.30 -19.12
N ARG A 180 -1.46 10.20 -18.15
CA ARG A 180 -0.47 11.26 -17.82
C ARG A 180 0.33 10.94 -16.56
N THR A 181 -0.20 10.17 -15.63
CA THR A 181 0.49 9.79 -14.38
C THR A 181 1.19 8.44 -14.50
N ASP A 182 2.23 8.23 -13.69
CA ASP A 182 2.90 6.95 -13.42
C ASP A 182 2.31 6.23 -12.18
N LEU A 183 1.27 6.80 -11.56
CA LEU A 183 0.59 6.23 -10.39
C LEU A 183 -0.56 5.30 -10.76
N TYR A 184 -1.07 4.57 -9.78
CA TYR A 184 -2.29 3.76 -9.87
C TYR A 184 -2.22 2.74 -11.02
N THR A 185 -1.19 1.89 -10.99
CA THR A 185 -0.88 0.94 -12.06
C THR A 185 -2.05 -0.01 -12.35
N ASP A 186 -2.84 -0.37 -11.34
CA ASP A 186 -4.01 -1.22 -11.51
C ASP A 186 -5.10 -0.58 -12.37
N ASP A 187 -5.46 0.67 -12.06
CA ASP A 187 -6.38 1.45 -12.88
C ASP A 187 -5.81 1.68 -14.30
N GLN A 188 -4.49 1.86 -14.45
CA GLN A 188 -3.88 1.95 -15.78
C GLN A 188 -4.07 0.66 -16.60
N VAL A 189 -3.85 -0.51 -15.99
CA VAL A 189 -4.06 -1.81 -16.65
C VAL A 189 -5.52 -1.99 -17.04
N GLU A 190 -6.46 -1.72 -16.13
CA GLU A 190 -7.90 -1.86 -16.39
C GLU A 190 -8.41 -0.87 -17.46
N GLN A 191 -8.06 0.41 -17.34
CA GLN A 191 -8.68 1.45 -18.17
C GLN A 191 -7.94 1.70 -19.48
N LEU A 192 -6.60 1.64 -19.49
CA LEU A 192 -5.80 1.91 -20.68
C LEU A 192 -5.39 0.65 -21.42
N GLY A 193 -5.39 -0.47 -20.71
CA GLY A 193 -4.86 -1.73 -21.18
C GLY A 193 -3.39 -1.90 -20.81
N PHE A 194 -3.03 -3.17 -20.66
CA PHE A 194 -1.70 -3.61 -20.26
C PHE A 194 -0.60 -3.07 -21.18
N GLY A 195 -0.83 -3.06 -22.50
CA GLY A 195 0.14 -2.54 -23.46
C GLY A 195 0.42 -1.04 -23.35
N ILE A 196 -0.58 -0.24 -22.93
CA ILE A 196 -0.38 1.20 -22.70
C ILE A 196 0.31 1.44 -21.36
N MET A 197 -0.04 0.68 -20.32
CA MET A 197 0.66 0.75 -19.03
C MET A 197 2.17 0.53 -19.22
N LEU A 198 2.59 -0.55 -19.92
CA LEU A 198 4.00 -0.80 -20.21
C LEU A 198 4.65 0.31 -21.05
N PHE A 199 3.90 0.86 -22.03
CA PHE A 199 4.41 1.95 -22.85
C PHE A 199 4.64 3.21 -22.02
N ASN A 200 3.71 3.51 -21.10
CA ASN A 200 3.82 4.64 -20.18
C ASN A 200 5.00 4.47 -19.24
N ASP A 201 5.17 3.29 -18.62
CA ASP A 201 6.31 2.97 -17.75
C ASP A 201 7.66 3.22 -18.45
N ILE A 202 7.82 2.73 -19.70
CA ILE A 202 9.02 3.01 -20.51
C ILE A 202 9.15 4.50 -20.85
N ARG A 203 8.05 5.15 -21.25
CA ARG A 203 8.03 6.56 -21.64
C ARG A 203 8.43 7.46 -20.47
N HIS A 204 7.86 7.22 -19.30
CA HIS A 204 8.10 7.99 -18.08
C HIS A 204 9.53 7.78 -17.58
N SER A 205 10.04 6.55 -17.67
CA SER A 205 11.44 6.26 -17.35
C SER A 205 12.44 6.99 -18.27
N LEU A 206 12.08 7.22 -19.54
CA LEU A 206 12.97 7.86 -20.52
C LEU A 206 12.84 9.39 -20.58
N PHE A 207 11.64 9.92 -20.37
CA PHE A 207 11.31 11.32 -20.62
C PHE A 207 10.74 12.06 -19.40
N GLY A 208 10.62 11.38 -18.26
CA GLY A 208 9.91 11.87 -17.09
C GLY A 208 8.40 11.74 -17.20
N VAL A 209 7.73 11.90 -16.06
CA VAL A 209 6.27 11.98 -15.98
C VAL A 209 5.84 13.37 -16.47
N PRO A 210 4.87 13.48 -17.39
CA PRO A 210 4.25 14.76 -17.69
C PRO A 210 3.76 15.45 -16.41
N GLU A 211 3.87 16.78 -16.38
CA GLU A 211 3.36 17.58 -15.27
C GLU A 211 1.88 17.23 -15.04
N THR A 212 1.62 16.61 -13.89
CA THR A 212 0.26 16.23 -13.48
C THR A 212 -0.28 17.42 -12.70
N ALA A 213 -1.53 17.82 -12.97
CA ALA A 213 -2.14 18.92 -12.24
C ALA A 213 -2.16 18.59 -10.75
N MET A 214 -1.69 19.52 -9.92
CA MET A 214 -1.82 19.39 -8.48
C MET A 214 -3.31 19.36 -8.09
N PRO A 215 -3.68 18.67 -7.00
CA PRO A 215 -5.05 18.69 -6.51
C PRO A 215 -5.53 20.11 -6.25
N GLU A 216 -6.81 20.35 -6.50
CA GLU A 216 -7.42 21.63 -6.17
C GLU A 216 -7.51 21.76 -4.64
N ILE A 217 -7.07 22.91 -4.12
CA ILE A 217 -7.18 23.24 -2.70
C ILE A 217 -8.57 23.85 -2.51
N GLY A 218 -9.47 23.07 -1.92
CA GLY A 218 -10.80 23.53 -1.52
C GLY A 218 -10.72 24.71 -0.54
N GLN A 219 -11.77 25.52 -0.47
CA GLN A 219 -11.87 26.54 0.58
C GLN A 219 -12.07 25.83 1.93
N ALA A 220 -11.04 25.81 2.77
CA ALA A 220 -11.15 25.39 4.16
C ALA A 220 -12.07 26.37 4.91
N GLN A 221 -13.36 26.06 4.97
CA GLN A 221 -14.27 26.59 5.98
C GLN A 221 -14.68 25.43 6.88
N GLU A 222 -13.86 25.18 7.89
CA GLU A 222 -14.33 24.57 9.13
C GLU A 222 -14.62 25.72 10.08
N GLU A 223 -15.86 26.20 10.05
CA GLU A 223 -16.43 26.85 11.24
C GLU A 223 -16.73 25.73 12.23
N GLU A 224 -15.74 25.31 13.02
CA GLU A 224 -15.99 24.57 14.25
C GLU A 224 -16.55 25.52 15.30
N GLU A 225 -17.59 25.10 16.02
CA GLU A 225 -18.09 25.82 17.19
C GLU A 225 -16.94 25.97 18.21
N GLU A 226 -16.73 27.18 18.75
CA GLU A 226 -15.68 27.41 19.74
C GLU A 226 -15.87 26.44 20.93
N PRO A 227 -14.87 25.59 21.25
CA PRO A 227 -14.98 24.66 22.37
C PRO A 227 -15.14 25.41 23.70
N GLU A 228 -15.81 24.79 24.69
CA GLU A 228 -15.99 25.38 26.03
C GLU A 228 -14.65 25.60 26.77
N GLU A 229 -13.60 24.85 26.42
CA GLU A 229 -12.23 24.99 26.91
C GLU A 229 -11.25 25.37 25.78
N THR A 230 -10.47 26.42 25.99
CA THR A 230 -9.50 26.92 25.00
C THR A 230 -8.16 26.20 25.14
N TYR A 231 -7.98 25.10 24.43
CA TYR A 231 -6.68 24.45 24.24
C TYR A 231 -5.85 25.18 23.18
N GLU A 232 -4.52 25.17 23.34
CA GLU A 232 -3.58 25.75 22.37
C GLU A 232 -3.54 24.90 21.09
N PRO A 233 -3.27 25.49 19.91
CA PRO A 233 -3.09 24.74 18.68
C PRO A 233 -1.76 23.96 18.65
N ASN A 234 -1.79 22.72 18.14
CA ASN A 234 -0.57 21.98 17.77
C ASN A 234 -0.02 22.55 16.45
N MET A 235 0.77 23.63 16.56
CA MET A 235 1.37 24.34 15.43
C MET A 235 2.76 24.86 15.77
N LEU A 236 3.60 24.97 14.73
CA LEU A 236 4.89 25.64 14.81
C LEU A 236 4.79 27.06 14.22
N ASP A 237 5.78 27.90 14.53
CA ASP A 237 5.90 29.25 13.96
C ASP A 237 6.44 29.20 12.51
N VAL A 238 5.58 28.79 11.58
CA VAL A 238 5.91 28.61 10.16
C VAL A 238 5.20 29.67 9.31
N ASP A 239 5.98 30.45 8.55
CA ASP A 239 5.48 31.44 7.60
C ASP A 239 5.26 30.82 6.22
N PHE A 240 4.09 30.22 6.03
CA PHE A 240 3.70 29.59 4.77
C PHE A 240 3.61 30.57 3.59
N GLU A 241 3.27 31.84 3.83
CA GLU A 241 3.23 32.85 2.75
C GLU A 241 4.63 33.14 2.21
N ALA A 242 5.62 33.24 3.11
CA ALA A 242 7.02 33.41 2.71
C ALA A 242 7.58 32.15 2.02
N LEU A 243 7.23 30.96 2.50
CA LEU A 243 7.60 29.70 1.86
C LEU A 243 6.99 29.58 0.45
N GLU A 244 5.71 29.93 0.29
CA GLU A 244 5.06 29.96 -1.02
C GLU A 244 5.75 30.95 -1.97
N ALA A 245 6.06 32.15 -1.50
CA ALA A 245 6.71 33.19 -2.30
C ALA A 245 8.15 32.85 -2.70
N SER A 246 8.83 31.98 -1.95
CA SER A 246 10.20 31.55 -2.18
C SER A 246 10.34 30.13 -2.74
N ALA A 247 9.21 29.45 -2.98
CA ALA A 247 9.14 28.09 -3.49
C ALA A 247 9.96 27.92 -4.79
N SER A 248 10.72 26.83 -4.86
CA SER A 248 11.58 26.54 -6.00
C SER A 248 10.91 25.66 -7.06
N SER A 249 9.74 25.10 -6.75
CA SER A 249 8.92 24.29 -7.64
C SER A 249 7.42 24.52 -7.40
N GLU A 250 6.56 24.08 -8.32
CA GLU A 250 5.10 24.18 -8.15
C GLU A 250 4.61 23.26 -7.02
N GLU A 251 5.30 22.15 -6.76
CA GLU A 251 5.05 21.25 -5.63
C GLU A 251 5.24 21.93 -4.27
N GLU A 252 6.38 22.62 -4.09
CA GLU A 252 6.67 23.36 -2.84
C GLU A 252 5.70 24.51 -2.62
N LYS A 253 5.33 25.18 -3.73
CA LYS A 253 4.35 26.24 -3.71
C LYS A 253 2.98 25.71 -3.29
N TRP A 254 2.58 24.58 -3.88
CA TRP A 254 1.33 23.91 -3.54
C TRP A 254 1.29 23.44 -2.08
N LEU A 255 2.37 22.82 -1.58
CA LEU A 255 2.48 22.40 -0.17
C LEU A 255 2.32 23.59 0.78
N SER A 256 3.01 24.70 0.51
CA SER A 256 2.93 25.91 1.33
C SER A 256 1.52 26.51 1.32
N SER A 257 0.90 26.58 0.13
CA SER A 257 -0.47 27.07 -0.02
C SER A 257 -1.48 26.18 0.71
N TYR A 258 -1.32 24.85 0.58
CA TYR A 258 -2.18 23.87 1.24
C TYR A 258 -2.07 23.97 2.76
N PHE A 259 -0.87 23.86 3.32
CA PHE A 259 -0.67 23.95 4.77
C PHE A 259 -1.08 25.31 5.35
N GLY A 260 -0.82 26.41 4.63
CA GLY A 260 -1.27 27.74 5.01
C GLY A 260 -2.79 27.92 4.98
N SER A 261 -3.52 27.09 4.24
CA SER A 261 -4.99 27.11 4.19
C SER A 261 -5.66 26.34 5.33
N LEU A 262 -4.93 25.42 5.98
CA LEU A 262 -5.47 24.56 7.03
C LEU A 262 -5.51 25.28 8.39
N GLN A 263 -6.58 25.02 9.14
CA GLN A 263 -6.56 25.30 10.58
C GLN A 263 -5.74 24.20 11.29
N PRO A 264 -4.95 24.52 12.31
CA PRO A 264 -4.29 23.51 13.12
C PRO A 264 -5.30 22.74 13.98
N VAL A 265 -4.99 21.48 14.28
CA VAL A 265 -5.67 20.69 15.32
C VAL A 265 -5.27 21.25 16.68
N ARG A 266 -6.23 21.40 17.60
CA ARG A 266 -5.94 21.83 18.97
C ARG A 266 -5.43 20.67 19.81
N GLN A 267 -4.65 21.03 20.82
CA GLN A 267 -4.41 20.17 21.97
C GLN A 267 -5.73 19.77 22.63
N ASN A 268 -5.69 18.76 23.48
CA ASN A 268 -6.86 18.23 24.17
C ASN A 268 -6.49 17.79 25.58
N ALA A 269 -7.47 17.28 26.32
CA ALA A 269 -7.29 16.85 27.71
C ALA A 269 -6.23 15.73 27.91
N TYR A 270 -5.79 15.07 26.83
CA TYR A 270 -4.78 14.01 26.85
C TYR A 270 -3.39 14.50 26.43
N THR A 271 -3.24 15.75 25.98
CA THR A 271 -1.94 16.28 25.58
C THR A 271 -0.92 16.19 26.72
N GLY A 272 0.23 15.56 26.45
CA GLY A 272 1.29 15.33 27.44
C GLY A 272 0.96 14.28 28.51
N MET A 273 -0.12 13.50 28.36
CA MET A 273 -0.48 12.44 29.31
C MET A 273 0.65 11.44 29.58
N PHE A 274 1.50 11.20 28.57
CA PHE A 274 2.65 10.30 28.62
C PHE A 274 3.98 11.04 28.41
N GLU A 275 4.06 12.34 28.73
CA GLU A 275 5.31 13.09 28.62
C GLU A 275 6.42 12.43 29.46
N GLY A 276 7.56 12.17 28.82
CA GLY A 276 8.72 11.51 29.44
C GLY A 276 8.60 9.99 29.61
N TYR A 277 7.50 9.34 29.20
CA TYR A 277 7.36 7.88 29.23
C TYR A 277 8.31 7.21 28.24
N ASN A 278 8.76 5.99 28.54
CA ASN A 278 9.34 5.13 27.51
C ASN A 278 8.28 4.80 26.47
N VAL A 279 8.70 4.58 25.22
CA VAL A 279 7.79 4.17 24.14
C VAL A 279 8.28 2.89 23.49
N ILE A 280 7.39 1.93 23.30
CA ILE A 280 7.62 0.76 22.46
C ILE A 280 6.54 0.73 21.39
N PHE A 281 6.94 0.97 20.14
CA PHE A 281 6.07 0.89 18.97
C PHE A 281 6.33 -0.42 18.21
N ILE A 282 5.32 -1.27 18.14
CA ILE A 282 5.30 -2.49 17.34
C ILE A 282 4.43 -2.29 16.08
N THR A 283 5.02 -2.40 14.89
CA THR A 283 4.26 -2.66 13.65
C THR A 283 4.04 -4.17 13.53
N ALA A 284 2.76 -4.57 13.54
CA ALA A 284 2.32 -5.96 13.56
C ALA A 284 2.02 -6.47 12.13
N GLU A 285 2.90 -7.31 11.58
CA GLU A 285 2.84 -7.85 10.22
C GLU A 285 1.55 -8.65 9.99
N GLY A 286 0.74 -8.26 9.00
CA GLY A 286 -0.45 -9.00 8.58
C GLY A 286 -1.49 -9.21 9.69
N PHE A 287 -1.44 -8.39 10.75
CA PHE A 287 -2.27 -8.54 11.93
C PHE A 287 -3.72 -8.13 11.66
N SER A 288 -4.68 -8.86 12.25
CA SER A 288 -6.09 -8.53 12.25
C SER A 288 -6.68 -8.71 13.63
N GLY A 289 -7.36 -7.69 14.13
CA GLY A 289 -8.06 -7.71 15.41
C GLY A 289 -9.08 -8.84 15.58
N TYR A 290 -9.60 -9.41 14.48
CA TYR A 290 -10.54 -10.54 14.53
C TYR A 290 -9.96 -11.81 15.17
N MET A 291 -8.62 -11.93 15.28
CA MET A 291 -8.00 -13.08 15.96
C MET A 291 -7.91 -12.95 17.48
N ILE A 292 -8.24 -11.77 18.04
CA ILE A 292 -8.16 -11.53 19.48
C ILE A 292 -9.24 -12.35 20.19
N ASP A 293 -8.82 -13.16 21.15
CA ASP A 293 -9.68 -14.04 21.94
C ASP A 293 -9.24 -14.00 23.42
N PRO A 294 -10.18 -13.82 24.38
CA PRO A 294 -9.83 -13.69 25.79
C PRO A 294 -9.10 -14.89 26.41
N GLU A 295 -9.28 -16.10 25.87
CA GLU A 295 -8.66 -17.32 26.39
C GLU A 295 -7.39 -17.68 25.61
N LEU A 296 -7.41 -17.50 24.29
CA LEU A 296 -6.33 -17.92 23.40
C LEU A 296 -5.22 -16.88 23.27
N THR A 297 -5.56 -15.58 23.28
CA THR A 297 -4.64 -14.45 23.19
C THR A 297 -4.88 -13.44 24.32
N PRO A 298 -4.74 -13.86 25.59
CA PRO A 298 -5.11 -13.06 26.76
C PRO A 298 -4.35 -11.73 26.88
N VAL A 299 -3.09 -11.65 26.45
CA VAL A 299 -2.31 -10.40 26.50
C VAL A 299 -2.80 -9.43 25.43
N LEU A 300 -2.96 -9.87 24.18
CA LEU A 300 -3.62 -9.05 23.15
C LEU A 300 -5.01 -8.58 23.58
N TYR A 301 -5.81 -9.45 24.18
CA TYR A 301 -7.14 -9.09 24.69
C TYR A 301 -7.05 -8.03 25.79
N ARG A 302 -6.18 -8.21 26.78
CA ARG A 302 -5.95 -7.24 27.86
C ARG A 302 -5.53 -5.88 27.30
N LEU A 303 -4.47 -5.85 26.48
CA LEU A 303 -3.91 -4.62 25.94
C LEU A 303 -4.89 -3.86 25.01
N SER A 304 -5.72 -4.59 24.26
CA SER A 304 -6.74 -3.99 23.38
C SER A 304 -8.01 -3.52 24.09
N THR A 305 -8.22 -3.88 25.36
CA THR A 305 -9.46 -3.57 26.10
C THR A 305 -9.26 -2.68 27.33
N GLU A 306 -8.06 -2.64 27.90
CA GLU A 306 -7.73 -1.88 29.11
C GLU A 306 -7.03 -0.54 28.84
N GLY A 307 -6.62 -0.27 27.59
CA GLY A 307 -5.95 0.96 27.19
C GLY A 307 -6.88 1.98 26.54
N PHE A 308 -6.40 2.67 25.53
CA PHE A 308 -7.28 3.34 24.57
C PHE A 308 -7.92 2.29 23.68
N VAL A 309 -9.24 2.36 23.52
CA VAL A 309 -10.03 1.42 22.74
C VAL A 309 -10.67 2.16 21.58
N PHE A 310 -10.04 2.02 20.41
CA PHE A 310 -10.50 2.60 19.16
C PHE A 310 -11.54 1.68 18.51
N GLU A 311 -12.80 2.12 18.51
CA GLU A 311 -13.90 1.27 18.03
C GLU A 311 -13.93 1.20 16.49
N ASN A 312 -13.46 2.25 15.81
CA ASN A 312 -13.53 2.41 14.35
C ASN A 312 -12.14 2.66 13.72
N PHE A 313 -11.17 1.79 14.02
CA PHE A 313 -9.84 1.84 13.41
C PHE A 313 -9.75 0.98 12.15
N TYR A 314 -9.16 1.54 11.08
CA TYR A 314 -9.00 0.89 9.78
C TYR A 314 -7.53 0.84 9.35
N SER A 315 -7.12 -0.29 8.74
CA SER A 315 -5.79 -0.46 8.13
C SER A 315 -5.91 -0.79 6.63
N PRO A 316 -6.17 0.22 5.77
CA PRO A 316 -6.31 0.04 4.33
C PRO A 316 -5.03 -0.44 3.63
N LEU A 317 -5.17 -1.25 2.60
CA LEU A 317 -4.06 -1.83 1.85
C LEU A 317 -3.49 -0.84 0.80
N HIS A 318 -2.73 0.15 1.25
CA HIS A 318 -2.03 1.07 0.35
C HIS A 318 -0.85 0.38 -0.38
N PHE A 319 -0.33 1.06 -1.41
CA PHE A 319 0.74 0.56 -2.27
C PHE A 319 1.91 -0.05 -1.46
N THR A 320 2.35 -1.25 -1.86
CA THR A 320 3.38 -2.08 -1.19
C THR A 320 3.04 -2.69 0.18
N SER A 321 1.77 -2.81 0.55
CA SER A 321 1.30 -3.52 1.75
C SER A 321 2.12 -3.15 3.00
N THR A 322 3.06 -4.00 3.45
CA THR A 322 3.92 -3.80 4.63
C THR A 322 4.59 -2.43 4.63
N SER A 323 5.34 -2.06 3.57
CA SER A 323 6.06 -0.78 3.56
C SER A 323 5.13 0.41 3.42
N GLY A 324 3.95 0.24 2.83
CA GLY A 324 2.93 1.29 2.75
C GLY A 324 2.26 1.54 4.10
N GLY A 325 1.88 0.48 4.82
CA GLY A 325 1.35 0.53 6.19
C GLY A 325 2.36 1.08 7.19
N GLU A 326 3.59 0.57 7.15
CA GLU A 326 4.71 1.06 7.96
C GLU A 326 4.99 2.54 7.72
N PHE A 327 4.97 3.00 6.46
CA PHE A 327 5.15 4.42 6.14
C PHE A 327 4.06 5.29 6.79
N GLN A 328 2.79 4.87 6.74
CA GLN A 328 1.69 5.57 7.41
C GLN A 328 1.89 5.61 8.93
N ASN A 329 2.13 4.46 9.55
CA ASN A 329 2.35 4.30 10.99
C ASN A 329 3.47 5.24 11.52
N LEU A 330 4.57 5.34 10.77
CA LEU A 330 5.78 6.04 11.22
C LEU A 330 5.85 7.52 10.82
N THR A 331 5.09 7.94 9.80
CA THR A 331 5.19 9.31 9.25
C THR A 331 3.88 10.10 9.32
N GLY A 332 2.74 9.46 9.56
CA GLY A 332 1.43 10.11 9.49
C GLY A 332 1.06 10.59 8.08
N LEU A 333 1.69 10.01 7.04
CA LEU A 333 1.51 10.36 5.62
C LEU A 333 1.13 9.13 4.81
N TYR A 334 0.33 9.32 3.76
CA TYR A 334 0.04 8.25 2.80
C TYR A 334 1.23 7.99 1.87
N PRO A 335 1.53 6.72 1.52
CA PRO A 335 2.57 6.42 0.55
C PRO A 335 2.12 6.78 -0.87
N LYS A 336 3.09 7.04 -1.74
CA LYS A 336 2.90 7.19 -3.19
C LYS A 336 2.27 5.92 -3.75
N ALA A 337 1.26 6.08 -4.61
CA ALA A 337 0.58 4.99 -5.29
C ALA A 337 1.37 4.43 -6.50
N GLY A 338 2.69 4.25 -6.35
CA GLY A 338 3.60 3.85 -7.42
C GLY A 338 5.07 3.88 -7.00
N PHE A 339 5.97 3.64 -7.95
CA PHE A 339 7.41 3.64 -7.71
C PHE A 339 8.05 5.05 -7.87
N PRO A 340 9.20 5.31 -7.25
CA PRO A 340 9.86 4.49 -6.22
C PRO A 340 9.02 4.39 -4.94
N VAL A 341 9.21 3.31 -4.16
CA VAL A 341 8.48 3.07 -2.91
C VAL A 341 8.80 4.17 -1.90
N SER A 342 7.78 4.83 -1.31
CA SER A 342 7.97 6.02 -0.46
C SER A 342 8.94 5.82 0.70
N LEU A 343 8.87 4.68 1.38
CA LEU A 343 9.78 4.39 2.50
C LEU A 343 11.23 4.29 2.01
N THR A 344 11.48 3.54 0.92
CA THR A 344 12.81 3.46 0.28
C THR A 344 13.30 4.84 -0.14
N GLU A 345 12.47 5.59 -0.88
CA GLU A 345 12.83 6.89 -1.45
C GLU A 345 13.19 7.90 -0.35
N SER A 346 12.45 7.91 0.77
CA SER A 346 12.74 8.78 1.91
C SER A 346 14.15 8.56 2.47
N GLY A 347 14.59 7.30 2.53
CA GLY A 347 15.94 6.92 2.98
C GLY A 347 17.01 7.23 1.95
N GLU A 348 16.78 6.92 0.67
CA GLU A 348 17.75 7.17 -0.42
C GLU A 348 18.02 8.65 -0.62
N ARG A 349 17.01 9.50 -0.46
CA ARG A 349 17.14 10.96 -0.51
C ARG A 349 17.72 11.57 0.76
N GLY A 350 17.58 10.89 1.89
CA GLY A 350 17.84 11.48 3.21
C GLY A 350 16.87 12.62 3.52
N THR A 351 15.61 12.50 3.09
CA THR A 351 14.54 13.48 3.34
C THR A 351 14.40 13.68 4.84
N TRP A 352 14.48 14.92 5.32
CA TRP A 352 14.33 15.18 6.75
C TRP A 352 12.86 15.06 7.16
N LEU A 353 12.59 14.14 8.08
CA LEU A 353 11.25 13.85 8.60
C LEU A 353 11.23 14.14 10.11
N PRO A 354 11.17 15.42 10.53
CA PRO A 354 11.34 15.79 11.94
C PRO A 354 10.24 15.24 12.85
N PHE A 355 9.03 15.04 12.32
CA PHE A 355 7.88 14.58 13.11
C PHE A 355 7.87 13.09 13.37
N THR A 356 8.74 12.29 12.73
CA THR A 356 8.81 10.85 13.04
C THR A 356 9.18 10.68 14.50
N LEU A 357 8.59 9.68 15.16
CA LEU A 357 8.66 9.56 16.61
C LEU A 357 10.10 9.62 17.16
N ALA A 358 11.05 8.94 16.51
CA ALA A 358 12.46 8.97 16.94
C ALA A 358 13.16 10.31 16.71
N ASN A 359 12.84 11.05 15.64
CA ASN A 359 13.41 12.37 15.39
C ASN A 359 12.81 13.41 16.34
N ALA A 360 11.48 13.37 16.56
CA ALA A 360 10.78 14.30 17.46
C ALA A 360 11.25 14.15 18.92
N LEU A 361 11.43 12.93 19.41
CA LEU A 361 11.86 12.66 20.78
C LEU A 361 13.39 12.76 20.98
N GLN A 362 14.16 12.99 19.92
CA GLN A 362 15.62 13.00 20.00
C GLN A 362 16.12 14.14 20.91
N GLU A 363 15.50 15.32 20.81
CA GLU A 363 15.89 16.49 21.61
C GLU A 363 15.54 16.34 23.10
N ASP A 364 14.55 15.50 23.41
CA ASP A 364 14.13 15.14 24.77
C ASP A 364 15.03 14.06 25.41
N GLY A 365 16.08 13.63 24.70
CA GLY A 365 17.11 12.73 25.23
C GLY A 365 16.78 11.24 25.09
N TYR A 366 15.79 10.88 24.27
CA TYR A 366 15.41 9.48 24.07
C TYR A 366 16.49 8.67 23.37
N THR A 367 16.72 7.45 23.86
CA THR A 367 17.48 6.45 23.09
C THR A 367 16.56 5.75 22.09
N SER A 368 16.73 6.02 20.80
CA SER A 368 15.90 5.43 19.73
C SER A 368 16.57 4.23 19.04
N ILE A 369 15.98 3.03 19.15
CA ILE A 369 16.50 1.79 18.52
C ILE A 369 15.37 1.07 17.79
N GLY A 370 15.63 0.61 16.56
CA GLY A 370 14.65 -0.16 15.80
C GLY A 370 15.17 -1.55 15.44
N TYR A 371 14.27 -2.54 15.46
CA TYR A 371 14.59 -3.95 15.23
C TYR A 371 13.66 -4.58 14.20
N HIS A 372 14.23 -5.39 13.31
CA HIS A 372 13.48 -6.26 12.42
C HIS A 372 14.21 -7.58 12.17
N PHE A 373 13.54 -8.71 12.39
CA PHE A 373 14.14 -10.04 12.26
C PHE A 373 14.06 -10.56 10.82
N ASN A 374 14.33 -9.68 9.86
CA ASN A 374 14.48 -10.01 8.46
C ASN A 374 15.78 -9.42 7.89
N GLN A 375 16.10 -9.78 6.66
CA GLN A 375 17.15 -9.13 5.90
C GLN A 375 16.68 -7.78 5.36
N ASN A 376 17.60 -7.06 4.75
CA ASN A 376 17.32 -5.78 4.14
C ASN A 376 16.30 -5.88 3.01
N MET A 377 15.12 -5.30 3.24
CA MET A 377 14.06 -5.13 2.24
C MET A 377 13.56 -3.68 2.29
N TYR A 378 12.96 -3.20 1.19
CA TYR A 378 12.36 -1.86 1.11
C TYR A 378 13.27 -0.69 1.55
N GLY A 379 14.59 -0.81 1.32
CA GLY A 379 15.54 0.26 1.64
C GLY A 379 15.67 0.58 3.14
N ARG A 380 15.30 -0.35 4.04
CA ARG A 380 15.29 -0.10 5.50
C ARG A 380 16.66 0.21 6.07
N GLU A 381 17.75 -0.21 5.42
CA GLU A 381 19.11 0.17 5.85
C GLU A 381 19.36 1.68 5.75
N LEU A 382 18.60 2.40 4.92
CA LEU A 382 18.69 3.86 4.77
C LEU A 382 17.50 4.56 5.41
N SER A 383 16.28 4.05 5.23
CA SER A 383 15.07 4.75 5.69
C SER A 383 14.99 4.81 7.21
N HIS A 384 15.25 3.72 7.93
CA HIS A 384 15.10 3.71 9.39
C HIS A 384 16.14 4.57 10.13
N PRO A 385 17.42 4.61 9.72
CA PRO A 385 18.34 5.62 10.20
C PRO A 385 17.88 7.05 9.90
N ASN A 386 17.28 7.30 8.73
CA ASN A 386 16.72 8.61 8.37
C ASN A 386 15.48 8.99 9.22
N LEU A 387 14.70 8.01 9.69
CA LEU A 387 13.59 8.20 10.64
C LEU A 387 14.06 8.47 12.08
N GLY A 388 15.37 8.36 12.37
CA GLY A 388 15.97 8.67 13.67
C GLY A 388 16.40 7.45 14.50
N TYR A 389 16.27 6.23 13.98
CA TYR A 389 16.58 5.01 14.73
C TYR A 389 18.02 4.52 14.55
N GLU A 390 18.63 4.00 15.62
CA GLU A 390 19.70 3.01 15.47
C GLU A 390 19.07 1.72 14.91
N TRP A 391 19.12 1.55 13.58
CA TRP A 391 18.44 0.43 12.92
C TRP A 391 19.23 -0.88 12.95
N ARG A 392 18.54 -1.96 13.32
CA ARG A 392 19.08 -3.31 13.39
C ARG A 392 18.19 -4.32 12.69
N GLN A 393 18.79 -5.00 11.73
CA GLN A 393 18.17 -6.11 11.00
C GLN A 393 19.23 -7.20 10.78
N THR A 394 18.91 -8.27 10.08
CA THR A 394 19.81 -9.44 10.02
C THR A 394 21.07 -9.21 9.17
N ASP A 395 21.06 -8.20 8.30
CA ASP A 395 22.20 -7.79 7.47
C ASP A 395 22.20 -6.27 7.18
N LYS A 396 23.19 -5.79 6.43
CA LYS A 396 23.34 -4.37 6.01
C LYS A 396 23.16 -3.29 7.09
N CYS A 397 23.49 -3.58 8.35
CA CYS A 397 23.44 -2.60 9.43
C CYS A 397 24.69 -2.71 10.33
N GLY A 398 24.89 -1.71 11.19
CA GLY A 398 26.07 -1.64 12.06
C GLY A 398 26.10 -2.70 13.16
N ARG A 399 24.94 -3.12 13.65
CA ARG A 399 24.78 -4.12 14.72
C ARG A 399 23.63 -5.09 14.37
N PRO A 400 23.89 -6.16 13.61
CA PRO A 400 22.83 -7.04 13.14
C PRO A 400 22.24 -7.90 14.26
N VAL A 401 20.94 -8.17 14.15
CA VAL A 401 20.25 -9.19 14.96
C VAL A 401 20.62 -10.59 14.45
N THR A 402 20.47 -11.61 15.29
CA THR A 402 20.89 -12.98 14.95
C THR A 402 19.67 -13.81 14.66
N LYS A 403 19.57 -14.37 13.44
CA LYS A 403 18.45 -15.26 13.09
C LYS A 403 18.42 -16.49 14.00
N GLU A 404 17.23 -16.88 14.42
CA GLU A 404 16.97 -18.17 15.06
C GLU A 404 17.16 -19.30 14.04
N THR A 405 17.88 -20.36 14.43
CA THR A 405 18.21 -21.50 13.56
C THR A 405 17.94 -22.84 14.23
N ASP A 406 17.69 -23.88 13.44
CA ASP A 406 17.68 -25.26 13.92
C ASP A 406 19.09 -25.78 14.29
N GLU A 407 19.17 -27.01 14.82
CA GLU A 407 20.44 -27.66 15.19
C GLU A 407 21.42 -27.83 14.02
N SER A 408 20.93 -27.79 12.78
CA SER A 408 21.74 -27.91 11.56
C SER A 408 22.16 -26.55 10.99
N GLY A 409 21.77 -25.44 11.64
CA GLY A 409 22.05 -24.07 11.22
C GLY A 409 21.13 -23.53 10.12
N HIS A 410 19.98 -24.19 9.84
CA HIS A 410 18.98 -23.62 8.95
C HIS A 410 18.15 -22.58 9.71
N ALA A 411 18.06 -21.37 9.15
CA ALA A 411 17.23 -20.32 9.71
C ALA A 411 15.75 -20.70 9.61
N PHE A 412 15.01 -20.45 10.69
CA PHE A 412 13.56 -20.55 10.69
C PHE A 412 12.92 -19.47 9.81
N TRP A 413 11.78 -19.77 9.20
CA TRP A 413 11.03 -18.79 8.42
C TRP A 413 9.52 -18.99 8.56
N PRO A 414 8.75 -17.94 8.86
CA PRO A 414 9.22 -16.64 9.38
C PRO A 414 9.98 -16.75 10.71
N GLN A 415 10.65 -15.67 11.13
CA GLN A 415 11.35 -15.61 12.43
C GLN A 415 10.36 -15.34 13.58
N SER A 416 10.73 -15.74 14.80
CA SER A 416 9.90 -15.59 16.00
C SER A 416 9.98 -14.18 16.58
N ASP A 417 8.82 -13.55 16.81
CA ASP A 417 8.73 -12.26 17.49
C ASP A 417 9.07 -12.36 18.99
N ALA A 418 8.80 -13.51 19.62
CA ALA A 418 9.22 -13.76 21.00
C ALA A 418 10.76 -13.81 21.12
N TYR A 419 11.42 -14.51 20.19
CA TYR A 419 12.88 -14.55 20.14
C TYR A 419 13.48 -13.17 19.83
N MET A 420 12.77 -12.31 19.07
CA MET A 420 13.16 -10.92 18.89
C MET A 420 13.17 -10.14 20.21
N VAL A 421 12.12 -10.26 21.03
CA VAL A 421 12.07 -9.63 22.37
C VAL A 421 13.17 -10.20 23.27
N GLU A 422 13.32 -11.52 23.32
CA GLU A 422 14.35 -12.22 24.11
C GLU A 422 15.75 -11.65 23.81
N GLN A 423 16.09 -11.53 22.52
CA GLN A 423 17.41 -11.07 22.08
C GLN A 423 17.67 -9.59 22.37
N THR A 424 16.63 -8.74 22.39
CA THR A 424 16.81 -7.29 22.22
C THR A 424 16.47 -6.46 23.45
N PHE A 425 15.63 -6.93 24.37
CA PHE A 425 15.18 -6.12 25.52
C PHE A 425 16.32 -5.56 26.39
N ASP A 426 17.36 -6.37 26.64
CA ASP A 426 18.53 -5.98 27.44
C ASP A 426 19.31 -4.81 26.83
N ASP A 427 19.11 -4.52 25.54
CA ASP A 427 19.80 -3.42 24.88
C ASP A 427 19.31 -2.03 25.30
N TYR A 428 18.08 -1.91 25.79
CA TYR A 428 17.44 -0.61 26.04
C TYR A 428 16.83 -0.46 27.43
N MET A 429 16.55 -1.54 28.16
CA MET A 429 15.84 -1.48 29.45
C MET A 429 16.48 -0.56 30.51
N GLU A 430 17.80 -0.34 30.44
CA GLU A 430 18.53 0.56 31.37
C GLU A 430 18.77 1.97 30.78
N LYS A 431 18.16 2.32 29.65
CA LYS A 431 18.42 3.56 28.89
C LYS A 431 17.23 4.53 28.86
N GLU A 432 16.43 4.53 29.91
CA GLU A 432 15.28 5.43 30.02
C GLU A 432 15.69 6.92 29.93
N PRO A 433 14.91 7.77 29.22
CA PRO A 433 13.79 7.39 28.36
C PRO A 433 14.27 6.74 27.05
N PHE A 434 13.55 5.71 26.58
CA PHE A 434 13.83 5.06 25.29
C PHE A 434 12.61 5.08 24.35
N ASN A 435 12.89 5.04 23.05
CA ASN A 435 11.91 4.82 21.99
C ASN A 435 12.33 3.58 21.18
N VAL A 436 11.64 2.47 21.37
CA VAL A 436 11.94 1.21 20.69
C VAL A 436 10.92 0.97 19.58
N TYR A 437 11.40 0.67 18.38
CA TYR A 437 10.58 0.24 17.27
C TYR A 437 10.80 -1.24 16.95
N TYR A 438 9.72 -2.01 16.82
CA TYR A 438 9.73 -3.39 16.39
C TYR A 438 8.89 -3.54 15.12
N LEU A 439 9.50 -4.06 14.05
CA LEU A 439 8.75 -4.60 12.92
C LEU A 439 8.74 -6.12 13.02
N THR A 440 7.57 -6.66 13.34
CA THR A 440 7.36 -8.11 13.52
C THR A 440 7.35 -8.87 12.20
N ILE A 441 7.44 -10.20 12.24
CA ILE A 441 7.40 -11.03 11.03
C ILE A 441 6.76 -12.42 11.24
N SER A 442 6.44 -12.85 12.46
CA SER A 442 5.91 -14.23 12.70
C SER A 442 4.67 -14.55 11.88
N MET A 443 3.83 -13.54 11.69
CA MET A 443 2.56 -13.61 10.98
C MET A 443 2.68 -13.42 9.46
N HIS A 444 3.88 -13.41 8.90
CA HIS A 444 4.05 -13.32 7.45
C HIS A 444 3.53 -14.60 6.76
N LEU A 445 2.79 -14.41 5.66
CA LEU A 445 2.24 -15.46 4.79
C LEU A 445 3.36 -16.35 4.15
N PRO A 446 3.05 -17.57 3.66
CA PRO A 446 1.74 -18.23 3.60
C PRO A 446 1.36 -19.02 4.87
N TYR A 447 0.06 -19.06 5.15
CA TYR A 447 -0.50 -19.70 6.35
C TYR A 447 -0.73 -21.21 6.15
N GLY A 448 0.17 -22.01 6.71
CA GLY A 448 0.05 -23.47 6.71
C GLY A 448 1.02 -24.11 7.68
N TYR A 449 0.72 -25.33 8.11
CA TYR A 449 1.50 -26.07 9.10
C TYR A 449 2.99 -26.24 8.72
N ASP A 450 3.28 -26.59 7.47
CA ASP A 450 4.66 -26.80 6.99
C ASP A 450 5.26 -25.56 6.29
N SER A 451 4.47 -24.50 6.07
CA SER A 451 4.87 -23.32 5.30
C SER A 451 5.21 -22.09 6.13
N ASN A 452 4.76 -22.05 7.39
CA ASN A 452 5.12 -21.03 8.37
C ASN A 452 5.60 -21.73 9.66
N GLU A 453 6.84 -21.44 10.07
CA GLU A 453 7.44 -22.08 11.25
C GLU A 453 6.67 -21.78 12.55
N MET A 454 6.15 -20.56 12.71
CA MET A 454 5.41 -20.16 13.91
C MET A 454 4.04 -20.83 13.98
N SER A 455 3.38 -21.02 12.83
CA SER A 455 2.20 -21.87 12.73
C SER A 455 2.48 -23.30 13.18
N ARG A 456 3.61 -23.88 12.76
CA ARG A 456 4.03 -25.24 13.15
C ARG A 456 4.23 -25.38 14.66
N ARG A 457 4.96 -24.43 15.27
CA ARG A 457 5.30 -24.42 16.70
C ARG A 457 4.07 -24.34 17.60
N ASN A 458 3.06 -23.57 17.18
CA ASN A 458 1.86 -23.32 17.96
C ASN A 458 0.65 -24.17 17.52
N TRP A 459 0.81 -25.10 16.57
CA TRP A 459 -0.29 -25.87 15.98
C TRP A 459 -1.14 -26.63 16.99
N GLU A 460 -0.52 -27.26 18.00
CA GLU A 460 -1.24 -28.03 19.01
C GLU A 460 -2.27 -27.20 19.78
N LYS A 461 -2.06 -25.88 19.91
CA LYS A 461 -2.98 -24.96 20.59
C LYS A 461 -4.23 -24.64 19.76
N VAL A 462 -4.16 -24.79 18.44
CA VAL A 462 -5.22 -24.39 17.50
C VAL A 462 -5.88 -25.58 16.79
N ALA A 463 -5.30 -26.78 16.88
CA ALA A 463 -5.70 -27.95 16.11
C ALA A 463 -7.20 -28.30 16.25
N ASP A 464 -7.74 -28.10 17.47
CA ASP A 464 -9.14 -28.41 17.82
C ASP A 464 -10.11 -27.24 17.56
N LEU A 465 -9.64 -26.08 17.10
CA LEU A 465 -10.51 -24.95 16.76
C LEU A 465 -11.45 -25.30 15.60
N PRO A 466 -12.65 -24.70 15.53
CA PRO A 466 -13.65 -24.99 14.50
C PRO A 466 -13.40 -24.23 13.18
N TYR A 467 -12.13 -24.01 12.82
CA TYR A 467 -11.71 -23.27 11.63
C TYR A 467 -11.02 -24.16 10.59
N SER A 468 -10.85 -23.65 9.37
CA SER A 468 -10.00 -24.27 8.35
C SER A 468 -8.55 -24.37 8.82
N ASP A 469 -7.77 -25.29 8.22
CA ASP A 469 -6.34 -25.43 8.54
C ASP A 469 -5.55 -24.15 8.25
N LYS A 470 -5.98 -23.36 7.26
CA LYS A 470 -5.38 -22.08 6.91
C LYS A 470 -5.61 -21.03 8.01
N THR A 471 -6.86 -20.87 8.44
CA THR A 471 -7.24 -19.97 9.53
C THR A 471 -6.61 -20.40 10.86
N LYS A 472 -6.52 -21.71 11.14
CA LYS A 472 -5.74 -22.23 12.27
C LYS A 472 -4.27 -21.86 12.19
N ALA A 473 -3.66 -21.99 11.02
CA ALA A 473 -2.26 -21.61 10.83
C ALA A 473 -2.02 -20.12 11.09
N TYR A 474 -2.94 -19.25 10.66
CA TYR A 474 -2.91 -17.81 10.94
C TYR A 474 -3.01 -17.50 12.44
N ILE A 475 -3.98 -18.12 13.12
CA ILE A 475 -4.09 -17.96 14.58
C ILE A 475 -2.80 -18.46 15.25
N ALA A 476 -2.26 -19.61 14.83
CA ALA A 476 -1.03 -20.17 15.40
C ALA A 476 0.21 -19.31 15.17
N SER A 477 0.35 -18.65 14.02
CA SER A 477 1.45 -17.70 13.82
C SER A 477 1.29 -16.47 14.71
N GLY A 478 0.06 -15.95 14.86
CA GLY A 478 -0.21 -14.84 15.78
C GLY A 478 -0.10 -15.21 17.26
N LEU A 479 -0.17 -16.50 17.64
CA LEU A 479 0.18 -16.94 18.99
C LEU A 479 1.68 -16.77 19.31
N GLU A 480 2.55 -16.63 18.30
CA GLU A 480 3.94 -16.25 18.53
C GLU A 480 4.09 -14.75 18.82
N LEU A 481 3.30 -13.89 18.13
CA LEU A 481 3.20 -12.47 18.46
C LEU A 481 2.67 -12.26 19.89
N GLU A 482 1.58 -12.94 20.25
CA GLU A 482 1.03 -12.98 21.61
C GLU A 482 2.10 -13.38 22.64
N LYS A 483 2.89 -14.42 22.34
CA LYS A 483 3.97 -14.85 23.24
C LYS A 483 5.06 -13.79 23.37
N GLY A 484 5.42 -13.11 22.29
CA GLY A 484 6.39 -12.00 22.33
C GLY A 484 5.88 -10.81 23.13
N LEU A 485 4.60 -10.46 23.01
CA LEU A 485 3.96 -9.43 23.83
C LEU A 485 3.90 -9.82 25.30
N ALA A 486 3.57 -11.07 25.60
CA ALA A 486 3.57 -11.58 26.97
C ALA A 486 4.96 -11.46 27.60
N GLU A 487 6.00 -11.92 26.90
CA GLU A 487 7.38 -11.78 27.36
C GLU A 487 7.79 -10.32 27.52
N LEU A 488 7.43 -9.44 26.57
CA LEU A 488 7.74 -8.02 26.66
C LEU A 488 7.12 -7.38 27.91
N VAL A 489 5.82 -7.59 28.12
CA VAL A 489 5.10 -7.03 29.28
C VAL A 489 5.65 -7.59 30.59
N ASP A 490 5.84 -8.90 30.70
CA ASP A 490 6.41 -9.54 31.90
C ASP A 490 7.79 -8.92 32.23
N ARG A 491 8.63 -8.70 31.23
CA ARG A 491 9.96 -8.13 31.43
C ARG A 491 9.94 -6.65 31.80
N LEU A 492 9.01 -5.86 31.26
CA LEU A 492 8.78 -4.48 31.70
C LEU A 492 8.33 -4.42 33.16
N GLU A 493 7.45 -5.34 33.57
CA GLU A 493 6.97 -5.45 34.95
C GLU A 493 8.09 -5.91 35.90
N GLU A 494 8.90 -6.90 35.50
CA GLU A 494 10.08 -7.35 36.26
C GLU A 494 11.16 -6.28 36.40
N ALA A 495 11.36 -5.46 35.38
CA ALA A 495 12.27 -4.32 35.41
C ALA A 495 11.70 -3.13 36.21
N GLY A 496 10.40 -3.12 36.50
CA GLY A 496 9.74 -2.06 37.25
C GLY A 496 9.54 -0.77 36.45
N ILE A 497 9.40 -0.88 35.12
CA ILE A 497 9.26 0.26 34.19
C ILE A 497 7.94 0.19 33.39
N ALA A 498 7.10 -0.82 33.62
CA ALA A 498 5.84 -1.01 32.89
C ALA A 498 4.84 0.14 33.07
N ASP A 499 4.77 0.73 34.26
CA ASP A 499 3.91 1.88 34.57
C ASP A 499 4.45 3.20 33.99
N HIS A 500 5.71 3.23 33.58
CA HIS A 500 6.36 4.34 32.88
C HIS A 500 6.65 4.00 31.40
N THR A 501 5.91 3.06 30.81
CA THR A 501 6.07 2.70 29.38
C THR A 501 4.73 2.76 28.66
N LEU A 502 4.71 3.46 27.53
CA LEU A 502 3.62 3.47 26.56
C LEU A 502 3.90 2.38 25.51
N LEU A 503 3.07 1.34 25.50
CA LEU A 503 3.09 0.29 24.49
C LEU A 503 2.10 0.63 23.38
N VAL A 504 2.62 0.73 22.17
CA VAL A 504 1.87 0.99 20.94
C VAL A 504 2.02 -0.21 20.03
N MET A 505 0.92 -0.80 19.56
CA MET A 505 0.96 -1.81 18.51
C MET A 505 -0.10 -1.52 17.46
N ALA A 506 0.32 -1.40 16.20
CA ALA A 506 -0.56 -1.15 15.08
C ALA A 506 -0.27 -2.13 13.94
N PRO A 507 -1.30 -2.59 13.20
CA PRO A 507 -1.09 -3.39 11.99
C PRO A 507 -0.39 -2.55 10.92
N ASP A 508 0.36 -3.22 10.04
CA ASP A 508 0.75 -2.67 8.75
C ASP A 508 -0.37 -2.86 7.71
N HIS A 509 -1.02 -4.01 7.69
CA HIS A 509 -2.14 -4.34 6.83
C HIS A 509 -2.90 -5.57 7.35
N ILE A 510 -4.08 -5.82 6.76
CA ILE A 510 -4.82 -7.07 6.94
C ILE A 510 -4.11 -8.25 6.23
N PRO A 511 -4.41 -9.53 6.55
CA PRO A 511 -3.92 -10.70 5.80
C PRO A 511 -4.51 -10.76 4.37
N TYR A 512 -4.00 -9.88 3.50
CA TYR A 512 -4.64 -9.48 2.25
C TYR A 512 -4.78 -10.56 1.17
N SER A 513 -4.00 -11.65 1.27
CA SER A 513 -4.04 -12.76 0.31
C SER A 513 -5.09 -13.83 0.64
N ASP A 514 -5.75 -13.74 1.80
CA ASP A 514 -6.55 -14.82 2.37
C ASP A 514 -7.80 -14.27 3.04
N LEU A 515 -8.76 -13.79 2.24
CA LEU A 515 -10.01 -13.20 2.74
C LEU A 515 -10.84 -14.20 3.55
N ASP A 516 -10.75 -15.50 3.24
CA ASP A 516 -11.41 -16.56 4.01
C ASP A 516 -11.00 -16.57 5.48
N ILE A 517 -9.75 -16.21 5.80
CA ILE A 517 -9.30 -16.09 7.18
C ILE A 517 -10.12 -15.03 7.91
N LEU A 518 -10.28 -13.86 7.29
CA LEU A 518 -11.06 -12.76 7.88
C LEU A 518 -12.53 -13.12 7.99
N GLU A 519 -13.12 -13.77 6.99
CA GLU A 519 -14.52 -14.17 7.02
C GLU A 519 -14.81 -15.24 8.09
N GLU A 520 -13.91 -16.23 8.24
CA GLU A 520 -14.01 -17.25 9.29
C GLU A 520 -13.89 -16.64 10.69
N LEU A 521 -12.92 -15.74 10.89
CA LEU A 521 -12.70 -15.10 12.19
C LEU A 521 -13.82 -14.11 12.53
N ALA A 522 -14.27 -13.30 11.57
CA ALA A 522 -15.36 -12.36 11.75
C ALA A 522 -16.75 -13.04 11.84
N GLY A 523 -16.86 -14.29 11.37
CA GLY A 523 -18.11 -15.05 11.31
C GLY A 523 -19.12 -14.48 10.30
N ARG A 524 -18.65 -13.73 9.30
CA ARG A 524 -19.47 -13.14 8.23
C ARG A 524 -18.69 -13.04 6.92
N GLU A 525 -19.40 -13.07 5.80
CA GLU A 525 -18.83 -12.78 4.49
C GLU A 525 -18.67 -11.25 4.30
N PHE A 526 -17.62 -10.85 3.56
CA PHE A 526 -17.40 -9.46 3.16
C PHE A 526 -17.77 -9.21 1.69
N GLY A 527 -18.34 -10.19 0.99
CA GLY A 527 -19.00 -9.98 -0.31
C GLY A 527 -18.11 -10.13 -1.55
N SER A 528 -16.91 -10.69 -1.43
CA SER A 528 -16.06 -10.98 -2.59
C SER A 528 -16.36 -12.37 -3.18
N ASP A 529 -16.58 -12.44 -4.50
CA ASP A 529 -16.67 -13.71 -5.23
C ASP A 529 -15.30 -14.43 -5.31
N SER A 530 -14.20 -13.71 -5.05
CA SER A 530 -12.84 -14.25 -4.99
C SER A 530 -12.30 -14.27 -3.57
N VAL A 531 -12.25 -15.47 -3.00
CA VAL A 531 -11.71 -15.73 -1.65
C VAL A 531 -10.21 -15.38 -1.53
N GLU A 532 -9.50 -15.25 -2.65
CA GLU A 532 -8.04 -15.10 -2.74
C GLU A 532 -7.56 -13.66 -3.09
N THR A 533 -8.47 -12.74 -3.45
CA THR A 533 -8.09 -11.36 -3.82
C THR A 533 -9.09 -10.34 -3.28
N LEU A 534 -8.57 -9.24 -2.71
CA LEU A 534 -9.35 -8.10 -2.26
C LEU A 534 -9.68 -7.20 -3.46
N ASP A 535 -10.97 -7.09 -3.78
CA ASP A 535 -11.46 -6.11 -4.75
C ASP A 535 -12.32 -5.05 -4.05
N GLU A 536 -11.78 -3.84 -3.92
CA GLU A 536 -12.47 -2.73 -3.27
C GLU A 536 -13.75 -2.27 -4.00
N SER A 537 -14.00 -2.72 -5.23
CA SER A 537 -15.27 -2.39 -5.90
C SER A 537 -16.46 -3.17 -5.33
N ASP A 538 -16.21 -4.37 -4.82
CA ASP A 538 -17.25 -5.34 -4.47
C ASP A 538 -17.16 -5.82 -3.00
N VAL A 539 -16.06 -5.53 -2.30
CA VAL A 539 -15.88 -5.89 -0.89
C VAL A 539 -16.49 -4.86 0.07
N ASP A 540 -17.08 -5.35 1.16
CA ASP A 540 -17.44 -4.55 2.32
C ASP A 540 -16.17 -4.05 3.02
N THR A 541 -16.03 -2.73 3.08
CA THR A 541 -14.84 -2.03 3.61
C THR A 541 -14.53 -2.35 5.07
N ASP A 542 -15.48 -2.91 5.83
CA ASP A 542 -15.24 -3.44 7.18
C ASP A 542 -14.19 -4.57 7.21
N VAL A 543 -13.86 -5.17 6.07
CA VAL A 543 -12.73 -6.09 5.93
C VAL A 543 -11.41 -5.47 6.43
N TYR A 544 -11.27 -4.14 6.30
CA TYR A 544 -10.09 -3.38 6.73
C TYR A 544 -10.16 -2.93 8.19
N ARG A 545 -11.25 -3.22 8.90
CA ARG A 545 -11.39 -2.87 10.32
C ARG A 545 -10.41 -3.70 11.15
N ASN A 546 -9.68 -3.04 12.04
CA ASN A 546 -8.58 -3.66 12.75
C ASN A 546 -8.43 -3.09 14.17
N THR A 547 -7.48 -3.61 14.93
CA THR A 547 -7.21 -3.18 16.31
C THR A 547 -5.90 -2.41 16.38
N TRP A 548 -5.96 -1.18 16.87
CA TRP A 548 -4.80 -0.41 17.32
C TRP A 548 -4.71 -0.51 18.84
N ILE A 549 -3.60 -1.02 19.35
CA ILE A 549 -3.30 -1.09 20.78
C ILE A 549 -2.49 0.14 21.17
N LEU A 550 -2.97 0.82 22.20
CA LEU A 550 -2.29 1.94 22.85
C LEU A 550 -2.55 1.84 24.35
N TRP A 551 -1.54 1.40 25.10
CA TRP A 551 -1.71 0.95 26.48
C TRP A 551 -0.49 1.27 27.34
N SER A 552 -0.70 1.54 28.63
CA SER A 552 0.34 1.58 29.65
C SER A 552 -0.17 0.92 30.92
N ALA A 553 0.72 0.30 31.70
CA ALA A 553 0.34 -0.30 32.98
C ALA A 553 -0.12 0.75 34.02
N SER A 554 0.16 2.04 33.77
CA SER A 554 -0.34 3.15 34.58
C SER A 554 -1.82 3.50 34.32
N MET A 555 -2.44 2.94 33.28
CA MET A 555 -3.86 3.20 32.98
C MET A 555 -4.76 2.43 33.94
N GLU A 556 -5.62 3.15 34.67
CA GLU A 556 -6.56 2.55 35.63
C GLU A 556 -7.90 2.17 34.98
N GLU A 557 -8.31 2.90 33.94
CA GLU A 557 -9.59 2.71 33.24
C GLU A 557 -9.40 2.92 31.72
N PRO A 558 -10.13 2.17 30.88
CA PRO A 558 -10.02 2.30 29.44
C PRO A 558 -10.62 3.60 28.92
N VAL A 559 -9.99 4.19 27.91
CA VAL A 559 -10.49 5.38 27.20
C VAL A 559 -11.14 4.92 25.90
N LYS A 560 -12.46 5.15 25.75
CA LYS A 560 -13.18 4.80 24.51
C LYS A 560 -13.03 5.91 23.48
N VAL A 561 -12.68 5.52 22.25
CA VAL A 561 -12.56 6.41 21.10
C VAL A 561 -13.45 5.87 19.98
N ASP A 562 -14.58 6.52 19.74
CA ASP A 562 -15.57 6.14 18.73
C ASP A 562 -15.29 6.78 17.35
N LYS A 563 -14.46 7.82 17.30
CA LYS A 563 -14.00 8.46 16.06
C LYS A 563 -13.42 7.48 15.05
N VAL A 564 -13.73 7.67 13.77
CA VAL A 564 -13.10 6.93 12.66
C VAL A 564 -11.62 7.30 12.58
N CYS A 565 -10.76 6.28 12.66
CA CYS A 565 -9.31 6.45 12.65
C CYS A 565 -8.66 5.50 11.65
N SER A 566 -7.47 5.86 11.18
CA SER A 566 -6.63 5.04 10.32
C SER A 566 -5.15 5.16 10.68
N GLN A 567 -4.29 4.39 10.02
CA GLN A 567 -2.86 4.32 10.32
C GLN A 567 -2.15 5.68 10.32
N VAL A 568 -2.54 6.61 9.44
CA VAL A 568 -1.94 7.96 9.39
C VAL A 568 -2.20 8.78 10.65
N ASP A 569 -3.26 8.46 11.40
CA ASP A 569 -3.65 9.17 12.63
C ASP A 569 -2.80 8.77 13.84
N ILE A 570 -2.03 7.67 13.75
CA ILE A 570 -1.21 7.16 14.85
C ILE A 570 -0.15 8.18 15.26
N LEU A 571 0.69 8.63 14.31
CA LEU A 571 1.79 9.55 14.61
C LEU A 571 1.32 10.86 15.29
N PRO A 572 0.36 11.64 14.74
CA PRO A 572 -0.09 12.86 15.41
C PRO A 572 -0.69 12.61 16.79
N THR A 573 -1.37 11.48 17.00
CA THR A 573 -1.89 11.09 18.32
C THR A 573 -0.76 10.82 19.31
N LEU A 574 0.28 10.08 18.90
CA LEU A 574 1.44 9.81 19.74
C LEU A 574 2.23 11.08 20.08
N LEU A 575 2.46 11.96 19.11
CA LEU A 575 3.13 13.24 19.34
C LEU A 575 2.37 14.09 20.38
N ASN A 576 1.04 14.18 20.24
CA ASN A 576 0.20 14.89 21.20
C ASN A 576 0.24 14.27 22.61
N LEU A 577 0.10 12.94 22.71
CA LEU A 577 0.13 12.22 23.98
C LEU A 577 1.47 12.31 24.71
N LEU A 578 2.58 12.33 23.96
CA LEU A 578 3.94 12.43 24.51
C LEU A 578 4.36 13.88 24.78
N GLY A 579 3.55 14.86 24.39
CA GLY A 579 3.87 16.28 24.54
C GLY A 579 4.95 16.77 23.59
N ALA A 580 5.23 16.06 22.49
CA ALA A 580 6.21 16.45 21.50
C ALA A 580 5.72 17.64 20.66
N GLU A 581 6.60 18.57 20.32
CA GLU A 581 6.27 19.70 19.45
C GLU A 581 6.11 19.24 17.98
N TYR A 582 5.00 19.60 17.35
CA TYR A 582 4.74 19.31 15.93
C TYR A 582 3.73 20.29 15.33
N ASP A 583 3.70 20.36 13.99
CA ASP A 583 2.66 21.10 13.27
C ASP A 583 1.61 20.15 12.69
N SER A 584 0.43 20.14 13.28
CA SER A 584 -0.68 19.28 12.87
C SER A 584 -1.16 19.52 11.43
N ARG A 585 -0.90 20.69 10.84
CA ARG A 585 -1.27 20.99 9.45
C ARG A 585 -0.38 20.28 8.44
N MET A 586 0.82 19.89 8.85
CA MET A 586 1.82 19.30 7.97
C MET A 586 1.69 17.78 7.81
N LEU A 587 0.83 17.12 8.57
CA LEU A 587 0.58 15.68 8.49
C LEU A 587 -0.71 15.37 7.71
N ALA A 588 -0.82 14.15 7.18
CA ALA A 588 -2.05 13.71 6.50
C ALA A 588 -3.09 13.21 7.51
N GLY A 589 -2.63 12.52 8.55
CA GLY A 589 -3.48 12.12 9.67
C GLY A 589 -3.74 13.25 10.65
N THR A 590 -4.68 13.00 11.54
CA THR A 590 -5.13 13.90 12.61
C THR A 590 -5.10 13.17 13.94
N ASP A 591 -4.92 13.90 15.05
CA ASP A 591 -5.01 13.29 16.37
C ASP A 591 -6.38 12.62 16.57
N ALA A 592 -6.37 11.31 16.85
CA ALA A 592 -7.56 10.49 17.09
C ALA A 592 -8.34 10.91 18.34
N LEU A 593 -7.71 11.68 19.24
CA LEU A 593 -8.32 12.20 20.47
C LEU A 593 -8.82 13.66 20.32
N SER A 594 -8.66 14.26 19.14
CA SER A 594 -9.19 15.59 18.82
C SER A 594 -10.66 15.56 18.42
N ASP A 595 -11.30 16.73 18.51
CA ASP A 595 -12.69 17.00 18.09
C ASP A 595 -12.90 17.04 16.57
N ARG A 596 -11.83 17.00 15.77
CA ARG A 596 -11.94 16.93 14.31
C ARG A 596 -12.66 15.67 13.85
N GLU A 597 -13.38 15.78 12.75
CA GLU A 597 -14.01 14.65 12.09
C GLU A 597 -12.98 13.57 11.69
N GLY A 598 -13.28 12.32 12.01
CA GLY A 598 -12.51 11.13 11.64
C GLY A 598 -12.60 10.81 10.15
N LEU A 599 -11.51 10.30 9.57
CA LEU A 599 -11.43 9.95 8.15
C LEU A 599 -10.45 8.79 7.92
N ALA A 600 -10.94 7.71 7.35
CA ALA A 600 -10.14 6.62 6.80
C ALA A 600 -10.21 6.63 5.27
N VAL A 601 -9.06 6.77 4.62
CA VAL A 601 -8.93 6.82 3.15
C VAL A 601 -8.38 5.49 2.64
N PHE A 602 -8.98 4.94 1.59
CA PHE A 602 -8.57 3.68 0.98
C PHE A 602 -7.73 3.92 -0.28
N PHE A 603 -7.00 2.88 -0.73
CA PHE A 603 -6.16 2.95 -1.93
C PHE A 603 -6.96 3.32 -3.18
N SER A 604 -8.22 2.88 -3.27
CA SER A 604 -9.14 3.26 -4.35
C SER A 604 -9.55 4.74 -4.35
N GLN A 605 -9.23 5.52 -3.32
CA GLN A 605 -9.81 6.84 -3.02
C GLN A 605 -11.28 6.80 -2.58
N SER A 606 -11.81 5.61 -2.29
CA SER A 606 -12.98 5.50 -1.41
C SER A 606 -12.60 5.94 0.00
N TRP A 607 -13.58 6.25 0.85
CA TRP A 607 -13.31 6.69 2.22
C TRP A 607 -14.48 6.43 3.16
N ILE A 608 -14.17 6.32 4.45
CA ILE A 608 -15.11 6.29 5.57
C ILE A 608 -14.82 7.49 6.46
N SER A 609 -15.86 8.16 6.92
CA SER A 609 -15.83 9.28 7.85
C SER A 609 -16.81 9.04 8.99
N ASP A 610 -16.79 9.88 10.01
CA ASP A 610 -17.81 9.85 11.07
C ASP A 610 -19.24 10.07 10.51
N GLN A 611 -19.37 10.74 9.35
CA GLN A 611 -20.66 11.04 8.71
C GLN A 611 -21.16 9.92 7.78
N GLY A 612 -20.31 8.99 7.35
CA GLY A 612 -20.68 7.92 6.43
C GLY A 612 -19.54 7.44 5.53
N SER A 613 -19.86 6.58 4.57
CA SER A 613 -18.90 6.00 3.63
C SER A 613 -19.20 6.36 2.19
N TYR A 614 -18.15 6.55 1.39
CA TYR A 614 -18.24 6.83 -0.04
C TYR A 614 -17.45 5.79 -0.82
N SER A 615 -18.09 5.21 -1.84
CA SER A 615 -17.43 4.33 -2.81
C SER A 615 -17.16 5.08 -4.11
N ARG A 616 -15.89 5.14 -4.50
CA ARG A 616 -15.50 5.74 -5.78
C ARG A 616 -15.99 4.97 -7.00
N TYR A 617 -16.31 3.68 -6.82
CA TYR A 617 -16.74 2.77 -7.89
C TYR A 617 -18.22 2.96 -8.22
N THR A 618 -19.07 3.01 -7.20
CA THR A 618 -20.51 3.26 -7.37
C THR A 618 -20.84 4.75 -7.45
N GLN A 619 -19.96 5.61 -6.95
CA GLN A 619 -20.18 7.06 -6.77
C GLN A 619 -21.33 7.36 -5.79
N GLU A 620 -21.59 6.44 -4.86
CA GLU A 620 -22.63 6.57 -3.86
C GLU A 620 -22.03 6.86 -2.48
N PHE A 621 -22.69 7.76 -1.75
CA PHE A 621 -22.42 8.03 -0.35
C PHE A 621 -23.54 7.47 0.52
N LEU A 622 -23.14 6.68 1.51
CA LEU A 622 -24.01 6.03 2.48
C LEU A 622 -23.79 6.70 3.85
N PRO A 623 -24.74 7.52 4.33
CA PRO A 623 -24.64 8.15 5.63
C PRO A 623 -24.52 7.12 6.76
N ALA A 624 -23.72 7.43 7.77
CA ALA A 624 -23.58 6.63 8.98
C ALA A 624 -24.91 6.54 9.74
N GLN A 625 -25.02 5.56 10.64
CA GLN A 625 -26.22 5.39 11.43
C GLN A 625 -26.50 6.64 12.27
N GLY A 626 -27.68 7.23 12.10
CA GLY A 626 -28.09 8.44 12.81
C GLY A 626 -27.79 9.74 12.08
N VAL A 627 -27.03 9.69 10.98
CA VAL A 627 -26.76 10.83 10.11
C VAL A 627 -27.88 10.97 9.07
N SER A 628 -28.39 12.19 8.90
CA SER A 628 -29.43 12.51 7.93
C SER A 628 -29.02 13.71 7.11
N MET A 629 -28.82 13.51 5.81
CA MET A 629 -28.45 14.54 4.83
C MET A 629 -29.40 14.48 3.64
N THR A 630 -29.76 15.65 3.11
CA THR A 630 -30.39 15.82 1.79
C THR A 630 -29.42 15.43 0.68
N GLU A 631 -29.92 15.18 -0.53
CA GLU A 631 -29.05 14.82 -1.65
C GLU A 631 -28.08 15.95 -2.03
N GLU A 632 -28.50 17.21 -1.86
CA GLU A 632 -27.63 18.38 -2.05
C GLU A 632 -26.51 18.44 -1.00
N GLU A 633 -26.82 18.17 0.27
CA GLU A 633 -25.82 18.11 1.36
C GLU A 633 -24.84 16.95 1.15
N LYS A 634 -25.32 15.77 0.74
CA LYS A 634 -24.45 14.65 0.41
C LYS A 634 -23.49 14.99 -0.72
N ALA A 635 -23.97 15.61 -1.79
CA ALA A 635 -23.14 15.98 -2.93
C ALA A 635 -22.03 16.98 -2.54
N ALA A 636 -22.38 18.02 -1.77
CA ALA A 636 -21.42 19.00 -1.29
C ALA A 636 -20.41 18.39 -0.30
N TYR A 637 -20.87 17.52 0.60
CA TYR A 637 -20.01 16.82 1.54
C TYR A 637 -19.03 15.89 0.82
N VAL A 638 -19.50 15.09 -0.14
CA VAL A 638 -18.65 14.22 -0.95
C VAL A 638 -17.61 15.00 -1.76
N GLU A 639 -18.00 16.14 -2.35
CA GLU A 639 -17.08 17.02 -3.07
C GLU A 639 -15.96 17.52 -2.13
N LYS A 640 -16.32 18.06 -0.94
CA LYS A 640 -15.37 18.52 0.08
C LYS A 640 -14.40 17.42 0.53
N ILE A 641 -14.92 16.23 0.85
CA ILE A 641 -14.07 15.14 1.33
C ILE A 641 -13.19 14.59 0.21
N ASN A 642 -13.69 14.50 -1.03
CA ASN A 642 -12.87 14.07 -2.18
C ASN A 642 -11.71 15.05 -2.47
N GLU A 643 -11.92 16.36 -2.31
CA GLU A 643 -10.84 17.35 -2.40
C GLU A 643 -9.80 17.12 -1.29
N THR A 644 -10.26 16.91 -0.05
CA THR A 644 -9.40 16.63 1.11
C THR A 644 -8.58 15.36 0.90
N VAL A 645 -9.23 14.28 0.46
CA VAL A 645 -8.60 12.98 0.13
C VAL A 645 -7.54 13.16 -0.95
N SER A 646 -7.87 13.89 -2.03
CA SER A 646 -6.94 14.13 -3.13
C SER A 646 -5.69 14.90 -2.69
N CYS A 647 -5.84 15.86 -1.76
CA CYS A 647 -4.72 16.59 -1.18
C CYS A 647 -3.89 15.70 -0.24
N ARG A 648 -4.52 15.00 0.71
CA ARG A 648 -3.84 14.15 1.70
C ARG A 648 -3.02 13.02 1.05
N LEU A 649 -3.55 12.38 0.01
CA LEU A 649 -2.85 11.31 -0.73
C LEU A 649 -1.60 11.79 -1.47
N ARG A 650 -1.46 13.10 -1.73
CA ARG A 650 -0.27 13.67 -2.38
C ARG A 650 0.82 14.09 -1.41
N LEU A 651 0.52 14.28 -0.13
CA LEU A 651 1.47 14.85 0.84
C LEU A 651 2.75 14.02 0.96
N GLY A 652 2.64 12.70 1.16
CA GLY A 652 3.81 11.83 1.35
C GLY A 652 4.79 11.89 0.19
N GLU A 653 4.30 11.79 -1.05
CA GLU A 653 5.11 11.93 -2.26
C GLU A 653 5.78 13.31 -2.33
N LEU A 654 5.00 14.38 -2.22
CA LEU A 654 5.51 15.74 -2.41
C LEU A 654 6.52 16.15 -1.32
N ILE A 655 6.28 15.76 -0.07
CA ILE A 655 7.21 16.03 1.05
C ILE A 655 8.52 15.27 0.83
N VAL A 656 8.45 13.99 0.48
CA VAL A 656 9.65 13.16 0.24
C VAL A 656 10.45 13.67 -0.95
N ASP A 657 9.78 13.98 -2.06
CA ASP A 657 10.43 14.40 -3.31
C ASP A 657 11.08 15.79 -3.22
N THR A 658 10.50 16.70 -2.44
CA THR A 658 10.99 18.09 -2.33
C THR A 658 11.84 18.35 -1.08
N ASP A 659 11.91 17.40 -0.14
CA ASP A 659 12.52 17.58 1.18
C ASP A 659 11.95 18.83 1.90
N TYR A 660 10.62 18.99 1.80
CA TYR A 660 9.92 20.23 2.15
C TYR A 660 10.15 20.65 3.61
N TYR A 661 10.09 19.68 4.52
CA TYR A 661 10.24 19.98 5.95
C TYR A 661 11.57 20.64 6.27
N ARG A 662 12.67 20.31 5.57
CA ARG A 662 13.98 20.95 5.81
C ARG A 662 13.98 22.45 5.56
N LYS A 663 13.03 22.92 4.75
CA LYS A 663 12.85 24.33 4.42
C LYS A 663 11.83 25.00 5.36
N ALA A 664 10.81 24.25 5.76
CA ALA A 664 9.64 24.79 6.44
C ALA A 664 9.73 24.74 7.97
N VAL A 665 10.30 23.67 8.53
CA VAL A 665 10.40 23.47 9.98
C VAL A 665 11.68 24.16 10.50
N PRO A 666 11.59 25.00 11.54
CA PRO A 666 12.65 25.88 12.01
C PRO A 666 13.87 25.19 12.64
#